data_AF-A0A6P6M285-F1
#
_entry.id   AF-A0A6P6M285-F1
#
_cell.length_a   1.000
_cell.length_b   1.000
_cell.length_c   1.000
_cell.angle_alpha   90.00
_cell.angle_beta   90.00
_cell.angle_gamma   90.00
#
_symmetry.space_group_name_H-M   'P 1'
#
loop_
_entity.id
_entity.type
_entity.pdbx_description
1 polymer ?
#
loop_
_entity_poly.entity_id
_entity_poly.type
_entity_poly.pdbx_seq_one_letter_code
_entity_poly.pdbx_strand_id
1 'polypeptide(L)'
;MLQIRDLIWTLLFFGYAAALQVEITPVQGEISVGESKFFLCEVVGDAKEIDWFAPNGEKLLPGRPDISISKNDDFSSTLTIYNANVDHAGMYKCVAKSGDKESQGTVIVKIFQKLTFQNAPSPQEFNEGDNADIICDVIGSPPPTIIWMYKKNKIQPETDVRFKVLSNNHLQIRGIKKTDEGAYTCEGRIMARGEVDLRVIKVIVNVLPTIRKRYTVLNATADINQAMTLACYADGYPEPSVTWARGNIVLESDGKYSLNEDGSELTIKGVTKLDEGDYQCIARNKAGEKSEEVSLNVFVQPKITFLENQTASELEEQITLTCEATGDPTPNIIWSFGRRVFTENEQASWTRPEKHKSLDGNVIVRSDARVSSLTLKYVQFTDAGQYLCTARNSIGQDIQSMYLEVRYAPKIQGPAAVFTWDGNPANITCEALAHPAASVLWFRDGLMLPSANTTNVKIYHTPSASFLEVTPESQNDFGSYNCTATNVIGTESKEFILVQADVPSAPSMERVEPYSSSAMVEFDEPASSGGVPILKYKAKWRIAGKDWTDREYEAEDGLNSITIDGLKPETTYEVKISAINGKGEGESSPPESFKTQPVREPNPPKLEAKTLSTGNEMKVHWIKQDDGGSPIKLYLVRYKAKNRQDWKPEIRLPNGSEYVVLQGLEWNTEYEVSVIAENQRGRSDPGTLSFRTLPEPTAIPATLGCSSVTYALVTLMFSMLTLLVLS
;
A
#
# COMPACT_ATOMS: atom_id res chain seq x y z
N MET A 1 -46.07 105.15 -15.18
CA MET A 1 -47.12 105.39 -16.19
C MET A 1 -48.13 104.26 -16.04
N LEU A 2 -49.41 104.47 -15.76
CA LEU A 2 -50.22 105.63 -16.12
C LEU A 2 -51.11 106.09 -14.96
N GLN A 3 -50.88 107.34 -14.62
CA GLN A 3 -51.84 108.27 -14.07
C GLN A 3 -52.90 108.54 -15.16
N ILE A 4 -54.18 108.68 -14.78
CA ILE A 4 -55.13 109.74 -15.20
C ILE A 4 -56.60 109.26 -15.23
N ARG A 5 -57.43 110.09 -14.57
CA ARG A 5 -58.91 110.23 -14.55
C ARG A 5 -59.65 109.31 -13.56
N ASP A 6 -60.22 109.79 -12.46
CA ASP A 6 -60.72 111.14 -12.10
C ASP A 6 -61.61 111.79 -13.17
N LEU A 7 -62.92 111.53 -13.09
CA LEU A 7 -63.95 112.51 -13.44
C LEU A 7 -65.26 112.17 -12.72
N ILE A 8 -65.35 112.65 -11.48
CA ILE A 8 -66.43 113.49 -10.94
C ILE A 8 -67.82 113.24 -11.56
N TRP A 9 -68.61 112.43 -10.84
CA TRP A 9 -70.06 112.47 -10.86
C TRP A 9 -70.56 113.44 -9.77
N THR A 10 -70.75 114.71 -10.12
CA THR A 10 -71.63 115.70 -9.44
C THR A 10 -71.89 116.76 -10.51
N LEU A 11 -73.09 116.98 -11.05
CA LEU A 11 -74.37 117.20 -10.41
C LEU A 11 -75.50 116.80 -11.38
N LEU A 12 -76.55 116.17 -10.86
CA LEU A 12 -77.89 116.75 -10.81
C LEU A 12 -78.95 115.67 -10.51
N PHE A 13 -79.79 116.01 -9.53
CA PHE A 13 -81.15 115.54 -9.33
C PHE A 13 -81.43 114.25 -8.52
N PHE A 14 -82.03 114.51 -7.36
CA PHE A 14 -82.95 113.68 -6.58
C PHE A 14 -82.39 112.44 -5.88
N GLY A 15 -82.71 112.36 -4.59
CA GLY A 15 -82.29 111.30 -3.68
C GLY A 15 -82.59 109.90 -4.21
N TYR A 16 -81.55 109.08 -4.25
CA TYR A 16 -81.64 107.65 -4.04
C TYR A 16 -80.45 107.27 -3.16
N ALA A 17 -80.73 106.81 -1.94
CA ALA A 17 -79.73 106.11 -1.14
C ALA A 17 -79.12 104.99 -2.00
N ALA A 18 -77.78 104.91 -2.08
CA ALA A 18 -77.11 103.79 -2.73
C ALA A 18 -77.70 102.48 -2.17
N ALA A 19 -78.14 101.59 -3.05
CA ALA A 19 -78.73 100.33 -2.63
C ALA A 19 -77.66 99.52 -1.88
N LEU A 20 -78.02 99.00 -0.72
CA LEU A 20 -77.10 98.22 0.13
C LEU A 20 -76.60 97.00 -0.67
N GLN A 21 -75.29 96.87 -0.86
CA GLN A 21 -74.66 95.75 -1.56
C GLN A 21 -73.56 95.13 -0.69
N VAL A 22 -73.46 93.80 -0.69
CA VAL A 22 -72.48 93.05 0.07
C VAL A 22 -71.68 92.16 -0.88
N GLU A 23 -70.36 92.24 -0.81
CA GLU A 23 -69.44 91.41 -1.56
C GLU A 23 -68.49 90.68 -0.59
N ILE A 24 -68.20 89.40 -0.85
CA ILE A 24 -67.25 88.62 -0.06
C ILE A 24 -66.08 88.22 -0.95
N THR A 25 -64.86 88.57 -0.55
CA THR A 25 -63.63 88.25 -1.26
C THR A 25 -62.76 87.28 -0.44
N PRO A 26 -62.42 86.09 -0.98
CA PRO A 26 -62.94 85.49 -2.21
C PRO A 26 -64.37 84.93 -2.05
N VAL A 27 -65.14 84.90 -3.15
CA VAL A 27 -66.52 84.35 -3.19
C VAL A 27 -66.60 82.82 -2.95
N GLN A 28 -65.44 82.14 -2.99
CA GLN A 28 -65.30 80.73 -2.64
C GLN A 28 -63.95 80.49 -1.95
N GLY A 29 -63.94 79.58 -0.98
CA GLY A 29 -62.78 79.31 -0.14
C GLY A 29 -62.44 77.84 -0.04
N GLU A 30 -61.32 77.45 -0.62
CA GLU A 30 -60.73 76.13 -0.38
C GLU A 30 -59.68 76.22 0.73
N ILE A 31 -59.79 75.35 1.75
CA ILE A 31 -58.88 75.28 2.91
C ILE A 31 -58.50 73.82 3.12
N SER A 32 -57.20 73.52 3.30
CA SER A 32 -56.79 72.17 3.70
C SER A 32 -57.02 71.96 5.19
N VAL A 33 -57.29 70.73 5.61
CA VAL A 33 -57.40 70.39 7.04
C VAL A 33 -56.12 70.83 7.76
N GLY A 34 -56.27 71.59 8.83
CA GLY A 34 -55.17 72.16 9.62
C GLY A 34 -54.67 73.54 9.17
N GLU A 35 -55.07 74.01 7.99
CA GLU A 35 -54.73 75.36 7.50
C GLU A 35 -55.73 76.42 8.00
N SER A 36 -55.34 77.68 7.91
CA SER A 36 -56.19 78.81 8.29
C SER A 36 -56.42 79.72 7.08
N LYS A 37 -57.63 80.27 6.95
CA LYS A 37 -57.99 81.17 5.84
C LYS A 37 -58.98 82.23 6.31
N PHE A 38 -58.91 83.41 5.70
CA PHE A 38 -59.81 84.50 5.98
C PHE A 38 -60.65 84.89 4.76
N PHE A 39 -61.83 85.45 5.02
CA PHE A 39 -62.81 85.92 4.05
C PHE A 39 -63.20 87.34 4.43
N LEU A 40 -62.99 88.27 3.52
CA LEU A 40 -63.33 89.67 3.73
C LEU A 40 -64.72 89.95 3.18
N CYS A 41 -65.61 90.48 4.00
CA CYS A 41 -66.92 91.00 3.58
C CYS A 41 -66.83 92.52 3.50
N GLU A 42 -67.14 93.08 2.33
CA GLU A 42 -67.16 94.52 2.04
C GLU A 42 -68.59 94.95 1.69
N VAL A 43 -68.98 96.13 2.15
CA VAL A 43 -70.35 96.64 2.05
C VAL A 43 -70.34 98.01 1.40
N VAL A 44 -71.12 98.15 0.33
CA VAL A 44 -71.34 99.42 -0.38
C VAL A 44 -72.71 99.99 0.03
N GLY A 45 -72.69 101.16 0.66
CA GLY A 45 -73.86 101.82 1.28
C GLY A 45 -73.66 102.07 2.78
N ASP A 46 -74.58 102.80 3.41
CA ASP A 46 -74.50 103.16 4.84
C ASP A 46 -75.06 102.04 5.72
N ALA A 47 -74.25 101.01 6.02
CA ALA A 47 -74.63 99.88 6.87
C ALA A 47 -74.37 100.19 8.35
N LYS A 48 -75.33 99.90 9.22
CA LYS A 48 -75.15 100.06 10.68
C LYS A 48 -74.61 98.80 11.36
N GLU A 49 -74.93 97.63 10.80
CA GLU A 49 -74.55 96.33 11.34
C GLU A 49 -74.08 95.40 10.21
N ILE A 50 -72.96 94.69 10.44
CA ILE A 50 -72.41 93.66 9.56
C ILE A 50 -72.25 92.39 10.39
N ASP A 51 -73.01 91.35 10.05
CA ASP A 51 -73.09 90.09 10.79
C ASP A 51 -72.72 88.91 9.92
N TRP A 52 -71.97 87.97 10.49
CA TRP A 52 -71.67 86.69 9.85
C TRP A 52 -72.56 85.58 10.40
N PHE A 53 -72.98 84.68 9.52
CA PHE A 53 -73.79 83.51 9.84
C PHE A 53 -73.09 82.25 9.35
N ALA A 54 -73.10 81.21 10.18
CA ALA A 54 -72.52 79.91 9.87
C ALA A 54 -73.42 79.10 8.91
N PRO A 55 -72.94 77.97 8.36
CA PRO A 55 -73.72 77.14 7.43
C PRO A 55 -75.05 76.61 7.98
N ASN A 56 -75.16 76.44 9.29
CA ASN A 56 -76.39 76.04 9.97
C ASN A 56 -77.41 77.19 10.13
N GLY A 57 -77.07 78.40 9.68
CA GLY A 57 -77.92 79.59 9.77
C GLY A 57 -77.80 80.37 11.08
N GLU A 58 -76.96 79.96 12.02
CA GLU A 58 -76.75 80.67 13.28
C GLU A 58 -75.82 81.87 13.10
N LYS A 59 -76.13 82.97 13.80
CA LYS A 59 -75.26 84.15 13.85
C LYS A 59 -73.98 83.79 14.60
N LEU A 60 -72.84 84.01 13.97
CA LEU A 60 -71.53 83.79 14.57
C LEU A 60 -71.20 84.91 15.55
N LEU A 61 -70.78 84.52 16.76
CA LEU A 61 -70.46 85.43 17.85
C LEU A 61 -68.93 85.45 18.10
N PRO A 62 -68.36 86.58 18.54
CA PRO A 62 -66.95 86.66 18.90
C PRO A 62 -66.62 85.74 20.09
N GLY A 63 -65.44 85.11 20.08
CA GLY A 63 -64.93 84.27 21.18
C GLY A 63 -64.82 82.76 20.92
N ARG A 64 -65.10 82.29 19.69
CA ARG A 64 -64.78 80.90 19.30
C ARG A 64 -63.28 80.75 18.98
N PRO A 65 -62.63 79.63 19.36
CA PRO A 65 -61.19 79.44 19.17
C PRO A 65 -60.79 79.07 17.72
N ASP A 66 -61.72 78.51 16.97
CA ASP A 66 -61.59 77.97 15.61
C ASP A 66 -62.12 78.93 14.53
N ILE A 67 -62.96 79.90 14.91
CA ILE A 67 -63.52 80.92 14.02
C ILE A 67 -63.49 82.30 14.70
N SER A 68 -62.86 83.27 14.07
CA SER A 68 -62.81 84.67 14.51
C SER A 68 -63.52 85.59 13.54
N ILE A 69 -64.24 86.57 14.07
CA ILE A 69 -64.82 87.67 13.29
C ILE A 69 -64.23 88.98 13.79
N SER A 70 -63.62 89.74 12.90
CA SER A 70 -63.11 91.07 13.19
C SER A 70 -63.83 92.11 12.31
N LYS A 71 -64.41 93.14 12.92
CA LYS A 71 -64.85 94.33 12.18
C LYS A 71 -63.60 95.14 11.83
N ASN A 72 -63.37 95.41 10.54
CA ASN A 72 -62.17 96.15 10.14
C ASN A 72 -62.45 97.66 10.16
N ASP A 73 -63.59 98.07 9.59
CA ASP A 73 -64.12 99.43 9.59
C ASP A 73 -65.66 99.41 9.49
N ASP A 74 -66.30 100.55 9.29
CA ASP A 74 -67.76 100.65 9.17
C ASP A 74 -68.34 100.00 7.90
N PHE A 75 -67.49 99.67 6.93
CA PHE A 75 -67.89 99.13 5.64
C PHE A 75 -67.36 97.71 5.40
N SER A 76 -66.63 97.10 6.34
CA SER A 76 -66.06 95.77 6.15
C SER A 76 -65.83 94.94 7.43
N SER A 77 -65.92 93.62 7.28
CA SER A 77 -65.64 92.64 8.34
C SER A 77 -64.98 91.38 7.81
N THR A 78 -64.02 90.85 8.54
CA THR A 78 -63.27 89.63 8.18
C THR A 78 -63.73 88.44 9.03
N LEU A 79 -64.04 87.33 8.36
CA LEU A 79 -64.20 86.00 8.96
C LEU A 79 -62.91 85.21 8.78
N THR A 80 -62.26 84.78 9.86
CA THR A 80 -61.07 83.92 9.84
C THR A 80 -61.40 82.55 10.40
N ILE A 81 -61.14 81.50 9.64
CA ILE A 81 -61.21 80.10 10.10
C ILE A 81 -59.78 79.65 10.41
N TYR A 82 -59.54 79.21 11.64
CA TYR A 82 -58.26 78.70 12.11
C TYR A 82 -58.26 77.17 12.15
N ASN A 83 -57.11 76.57 11.83
CA ASN A 83 -56.87 75.13 11.95
C ASN A 83 -58.05 74.29 11.43
N ALA A 84 -58.41 74.51 10.17
CA ALA A 84 -59.72 74.11 9.68
C ALA A 84 -59.94 72.59 9.77
N ASN A 85 -61.14 72.17 10.15
CA ASN A 85 -61.57 70.78 10.17
C ASN A 85 -62.79 70.60 9.25
N VAL A 86 -63.23 69.35 9.07
CA VAL A 86 -64.34 69.02 8.15
C VAL A 86 -65.67 69.71 8.48
N ASP A 87 -65.90 70.05 9.75
CA ASP A 87 -67.15 70.68 10.22
C ASP A 87 -67.23 72.16 9.84
N HIS A 88 -66.09 72.79 9.50
CA HIS A 88 -66.07 74.16 9.02
C HIS A 88 -66.53 74.31 7.56
N ALA A 89 -66.77 73.20 6.85
CA ALA A 89 -67.25 73.23 5.47
C ALA A 89 -68.71 73.71 5.41
N GLY A 90 -69.03 74.54 4.42
CA GLY A 90 -70.40 74.98 4.16
C GLY A 90 -70.51 76.42 3.67
N MET A 91 -71.74 76.91 3.56
CA MET A 91 -72.04 78.24 3.06
C MET A 91 -72.14 79.23 4.22
N TYR A 92 -71.15 80.10 4.35
CA TYR A 92 -71.20 81.22 5.30
C TYR A 92 -71.86 82.41 4.63
N LYS A 93 -72.60 83.18 5.42
CA LYS A 93 -73.35 84.34 4.92
C LYS A 93 -72.96 85.58 5.70
N CYS A 94 -72.53 86.62 5.00
CA CYS A 94 -72.36 87.96 5.55
C CYS A 94 -73.62 88.78 5.25
N VAL A 95 -74.20 89.40 6.26
CA VAL A 95 -75.43 90.17 6.17
C VAL A 95 -75.15 91.59 6.66
N ALA A 96 -75.45 92.57 5.82
CA ALA A 96 -75.41 93.98 6.20
C ALA A 96 -76.84 94.53 6.34
N LYS A 97 -77.07 95.35 7.38
CA LYS A 97 -78.37 95.96 7.67
C LYS A 97 -78.28 97.48 7.83
N SER A 98 -79.24 98.18 7.25
CA SER A 98 -79.43 99.63 7.39
C SER A 98 -80.91 99.97 7.50
N GLY A 99 -81.40 100.09 8.75
CA GLY A 99 -82.84 100.23 9.02
C GLY A 99 -83.61 98.99 8.56
N ASP A 100 -84.63 99.19 7.72
CA ASP A 100 -85.44 98.10 7.14
C ASP A 100 -84.84 97.47 5.88
N LYS A 101 -83.66 97.93 5.43
CA LYS A 101 -82.98 97.40 4.24
C LYS A 101 -81.88 96.42 4.64
N GLU A 102 -81.90 95.24 4.05
CA GLU A 102 -80.91 94.18 4.24
C GLU A 102 -80.32 93.77 2.88
N SER A 103 -79.03 93.45 2.89
CA SER A 103 -78.32 92.86 1.75
C SER A 103 -77.35 91.83 2.28
N GLN A 104 -77.07 90.80 1.47
CA GLN A 104 -76.28 89.66 1.91
C GLN A 104 -75.35 89.15 0.81
N GLY A 105 -74.16 88.71 1.23
CA GLY A 105 -73.21 87.95 0.43
C GLY A 105 -73.02 86.56 1.03
N THR A 106 -72.64 85.59 0.20
CA THR A 106 -72.37 84.22 0.66
C THR A 106 -71.02 83.74 0.15
N VAL A 107 -70.29 83.01 0.98
CA VAL A 107 -69.05 82.32 0.61
C VAL A 107 -69.18 80.84 0.91
N ILE A 108 -68.84 80.01 -0.08
CA ILE A 108 -68.81 78.55 0.09
C ILE A 108 -67.39 78.16 0.51
N VAL A 109 -67.27 77.62 1.73
CA VAL A 109 -66.03 77.06 2.26
C VAL A 109 -66.02 75.56 2.02
N LYS A 110 -65.01 75.08 1.30
CA LYS A 110 -64.75 73.65 1.10
C LYS A 110 -63.49 73.26 1.85
N ILE A 111 -63.59 72.21 2.66
CA ILE A 111 -62.47 71.68 3.43
C ILE A 111 -61.96 70.39 2.77
N PHE A 112 -60.66 70.32 2.55
CA PHE A 112 -60.02 69.16 1.94
C PHE A 112 -58.93 68.58 2.82
N GLN A 113 -58.93 67.26 2.98
CA GLN A 113 -57.81 66.52 3.57
C GLN A 113 -56.74 66.31 2.51
N LYS A 114 -55.52 66.83 2.74
CA LYS A 114 -54.35 66.54 1.89
C LYS A 114 -54.01 65.05 1.94
N LEU A 115 -53.59 64.51 0.81
CA LEU A 115 -53.18 63.12 0.71
C LEU A 115 -52.03 62.81 1.70
N THR A 116 -52.28 61.90 2.65
CA THR A 116 -51.34 61.53 3.72
C THR A 116 -51.40 60.04 4.01
N PHE A 117 -50.25 59.39 4.18
CA PHE A 117 -50.15 58.00 4.63
C PHE A 117 -50.27 57.93 6.15
N GLN A 118 -51.23 57.16 6.66
CA GLN A 118 -51.39 56.95 8.11
C GLN A 118 -50.60 55.74 8.61
N ASN A 119 -50.72 54.61 7.92
CA ASN A 119 -50.14 53.35 8.33
C ASN A 119 -49.68 52.55 7.10
N ALA A 120 -48.37 52.53 6.89
CA ALA A 120 -47.72 51.81 5.80
C ALA A 120 -46.35 51.32 6.29
N PRO A 121 -46.33 50.32 7.21
CA PRO A 121 -45.09 49.86 7.82
C PRO A 121 -44.16 49.25 6.78
N SER A 122 -42.86 49.36 7.00
CA SER A 122 -41.82 48.82 6.11
C SER A 122 -40.58 48.46 6.96
N PRO A 123 -40.10 47.19 6.92
CA PRO A 123 -40.60 46.08 6.13
C PRO A 123 -41.91 45.47 6.67
N GLN A 124 -42.63 44.74 5.82
CA GLN A 124 -43.71 43.82 6.21
C GLN A 124 -43.29 42.40 5.85
N GLU A 125 -43.43 41.46 6.79
CA GLU A 125 -42.91 40.10 6.64
C GLU A 125 -44.03 39.08 6.65
N PHE A 126 -43.90 38.05 5.80
CA PHE A 126 -44.88 36.97 5.68
C PHE A 126 -44.15 35.63 5.52
N ASN A 127 -44.76 34.52 5.95
CA ASN A 127 -44.22 33.21 5.63
C ASN A 127 -44.67 32.77 4.24
N GLU A 128 -43.82 32.04 3.53
CA GLU A 128 -44.15 31.49 2.23
C GLU A 128 -45.38 30.58 2.31
N GLY A 129 -46.34 30.80 1.41
CA GLY A 129 -47.63 30.10 1.39
C GLY A 129 -48.76 30.82 2.14
N ASP A 130 -48.46 31.83 2.96
CA ASP A 130 -49.49 32.64 3.62
C ASP A 130 -50.26 33.52 2.62
N ASN A 131 -51.44 33.97 3.04
CA ASN A 131 -52.14 35.07 2.37
C ASN A 131 -51.62 36.40 2.94
N ALA A 132 -50.77 37.07 2.18
CA ALA A 132 -50.11 38.30 2.61
C ALA A 132 -50.98 39.52 2.29
N ASP A 133 -51.49 40.20 3.32
CA ASP A 133 -52.23 41.46 3.19
C ASP A 133 -51.28 42.63 3.47
N ILE A 134 -50.76 43.24 2.41
CA ILE A 134 -49.80 44.35 2.49
C ILE A 134 -50.56 45.64 2.82
N ILE A 135 -50.27 46.17 4.00
CA ILE A 135 -50.98 47.29 4.60
C ILE A 135 -50.50 48.61 3.98
N CYS A 136 -51.44 49.40 3.47
CA CYS A 136 -51.21 50.77 3.05
C CYS A 136 -52.47 51.63 3.25
N ASP A 137 -52.51 52.32 4.38
CA ASP A 137 -53.60 53.21 4.74
C ASP A 137 -53.27 54.65 4.33
N VAL A 138 -54.08 55.19 3.40
CA VAL A 138 -53.93 56.55 2.87
C VAL A 138 -55.24 57.31 3.03
N ILE A 139 -55.17 58.52 3.57
CA ILE A 139 -56.31 59.42 3.73
C ILE A 139 -56.21 60.61 2.78
N GLY A 140 -57.36 61.16 2.39
CA GLY A 140 -57.46 62.33 1.51
C GLY A 140 -58.91 62.66 1.16
N SER A 141 -59.18 63.90 0.76
CA SER A 141 -60.50 64.37 0.31
C SER A 141 -60.44 65.00 -1.08
N PRO A 142 -61.24 64.57 -2.06
CA PRO A 142 -62.05 63.34 -2.06
C PRO A 142 -61.20 62.08 -1.80
N PRO A 143 -61.80 60.93 -1.41
CA PRO A 143 -61.08 59.71 -1.09
C PRO A 143 -60.03 59.34 -2.15
N PRO A 144 -58.77 59.06 -1.75
CA PRO A 144 -57.70 58.79 -2.71
C PRO A 144 -57.92 57.44 -3.40
N THR A 145 -57.56 57.37 -4.68
CA THR A 145 -57.43 56.10 -5.41
C THR A 145 -56.03 55.55 -5.19
N ILE A 146 -55.92 54.26 -4.83
CA ILE A 146 -54.62 53.62 -4.60
C ILE A 146 -54.20 52.80 -5.80
N ILE A 147 -52.95 52.99 -6.20
CA ILE A 147 -52.30 52.25 -7.27
C ILE A 147 -51.09 51.52 -6.68
N TRP A 148 -51.09 50.20 -6.82
CA TRP A 148 -49.97 49.36 -6.43
C TRP A 148 -49.02 49.12 -7.61
N MET A 149 -47.73 49.23 -7.36
CA MET A 149 -46.68 48.92 -8.32
C MET A 149 -45.67 47.91 -7.75
N TYR A 150 -45.21 47.00 -8.60
CA TYR A 150 -44.12 46.08 -8.32
C TYR A 150 -43.15 46.08 -9.50
N LYS A 151 -41.85 46.17 -9.21
CA LYS A 151 -40.79 46.29 -10.25
C LYS A 151 -41.07 47.39 -11.29
N LYS A 152 -41.59 48.54 -10.83
CA LYS A 152 -41.99 49.71 -11.65
C LYS A 152 -43.18 49.51 -12.60
N ASN A 153 -43.84 48.34 -12.56
CA ASN A 153 -45.07 48.08 -13.30
C ASN A 153 -46.27 48.17 -12.36
N LYS A 154 -47.38 48.74 -12.84
CA LYS A 154 -48.66 48.69 -12.14
C LYS A 154 -49.09 47.24 -12.02
N ILE A 155 -49.44 46.81 -10.81
CA ILE A 155 -49.97 45.47 -10.59
C ILE A 155 -51.34 45.40 -11.27
N GLN A 156 -51.50 44.42 -12.15
CA GLN A 156 -52.76 44.14 -12.85
C GLN A 156 -53.32 42.84 -12.27
N PRO A 157 -54.33 42.90 -11.37
CA PRO A 157 -54.94 41.71 -10.77
C PRO A 157 -55.50 40.70 -11.79
N GLU A 158 -55.72 41.14 -13.03
CA GLU A 158 -56.24 40.31 -14.12
C GLU A 158 -55.19 39.35 -14.71
N THR A 159 -53.89 39.62 -14.51
CA THR A 159 -52.79 38.82 -15.09
C THR A 159 -52.23 37.77 -14.13
N ASP A 160 -52.29 38.01 -12.81
CA ASP A 160 -52.03 37.01 -11.77
C ASP A 160 -53.14 37.09 -10.72
N VAL A 161 -54.01 36.08 -10.72
CA VAL A 161 -55.18 35.96 -9.85
C VAL A 161 -54.85 35.90 -8.36
N ARG A 162 -53.57 35.70 -8.00
CA ARG A 162 -53.12 35.74 -6.60
C ARG A 162 -53.10 37.15 -6.03
N PHE A 163 -52.90 38.17 -6.88
CA PHE A 163 -52.86 39.57 -6.46
C PHE A 163 -54.28 40.14 -6.48
N LYS A 164 -54.70 40.73 -5.36
CA LYS A 164 -55.99 41.39 -5.24
C LYS A 164 -55.87 42.66 -4.42
N VAL A 165 -56.29 43.77 -5.00
CA VAL A 165 -56.50 45.00 -4.22
C VAL A 165 -57.84 44.87 -3.50
N LEU A 166 -57.80 44.95 -2.16
CA LEU A 166 -58.96 44.82 -1.29
C LEU A 166 -59.77 46.13 -1.24
N SER A 167 -61.00 46.06 -0.72
CA SER A 167 -61.88 47.24 -0.60
C SER A 167 -61.35 48.32 0.34
N ASN A 168 -60.44 47.97 1.25
CA ASN A 168 -59.72 48.89 2.13
C ASN A 168 -58.40 49.40 1.51
N ASN A 169 -58.17 49.16 0.20
CA ASN A 169 -56.99 49.53 -0.57
C ASN A 169 -55.68 48.78 -0.25
N HIS A 170 -55.72 47.77 0.62
CA HIS A 170 -54.57 46.89 0.87
C HIS A 170 -54.34 45.94 -0.31
N LEU A 171 -53.10 45.49 -0.49
CA LEU A 171 -52.75 44.51 -1.51
C LEU A 171 -52.66 43.11 -0.90
N GLN A 172 -53.61 42.25 -1.22
CA GLN A 172 -53.56 40.84 -0.87
C GLN A 172 -52.79 40.05 -1.93
N ILE A 173 -51.87 39.18 -1.49
CA ILE A 173 -51.19 38.17 -2.30
C ILE A 173 -51.49 36.80 -1.71
N ARG A 174 -52.26 35.98 -2.44
CA ARG A 174 -52.59 34.61 -2.00
C ARG A 174 -51.43 33.66 -2.24
N GLY A 175 -51.06 32.88 -1.22
CA GLY A 175 -49.94 31.95 -1.31
C GLY A 175 -48.67 32.66 -1.75
N ILE A 176 -48.25 33.66 -0.96
CA ILE A 176 -47.06 34.47 -1.27
C ILE A 176 -45.84 33.56 -1.43
N LYS A 177 -45.06 33.75 -2.48
CA LYS A 177 -43.86 32.97 -2.78
C LYS A 177 -42.61 33.79 -2.54
N LYS A 178 -41.46 33.14 -2.32
CA LYS A 178 -40.18 33.84 -2.22
C LYS A 178 -39.88 34.74 -3.43
N THR A 179 -40.36 34.37 -4.62
CA THR A 179 -40.24 35.17 -5.85
C THR A 179 -41.02 36.48 -5.85
N ASP A 180 -42.04 36.60 -4.99
CA ASP A 180 -42.86 37.81 -4.84
C ASP A 180 -42.21 38.82 -3.89
N GLU A 181 -41.10 38.46 -3.23
CA GLU A 181 -40.33 39.37 -2.38
C GLU A 181 -39.90 40.63 -3.16
N GLY A 182 -39.88 41.77 -2.46
CA GLY A 182 -39.30 42.99 -3.01
C GLY A 182 -39.97 44.26 -2.52
N ALA A 183 -39.63 45.36 -3.17
CA ALA A 183 -40.17 46.67 -2.89
C ALA A 183 -41.47 46.90 -3.68
N TYR A 184 -42.57 47.05 -2.95
CA TYR A 184 -43.88 47.41 -3.50
C TYR A 184 -44.12 48.89 -3.28
N THR A 185 -44.60 49.59 -4.30
CA THR A 185 -44.95 51.01 -4.17
C THR A 185 -46.46 51.14 -4.07
N CYS A 186 -46.92 51.71 -2.97
CA CYS A 186 -48.29 52.16 -2.79
C CYS A 186 -48.35 53.65 -3.16
N GLU A 187 -49.07 53.98 -4.22
CA GLU A 187 -49.22 55.33 -4.74
C GLU A 187 -50.66 55.80 -4.55
N GLY A 188 -50.85 56.86 -3.78
CA GLY A 188 -52.14 57.49 -3.60
C GLY A 188 -52.33 58.64 -4.60
N ARG A 189 -53.52 58.71 -5.22
CA ARG A 189 -53.87 59.78 -6.18
C ARG A 189 -55.23 60.40 -5.86
N ILE A 190 -55.30 61.74 -5.91
CA ILE A 190 -56.56 62.49 -5.91
C ILE A 190 -56.64 63.26 -7.23
N MET A 191 -57.27 62.65 -8.24
CA MET A 191 -57.33 63.19 -9.60
C MET A 191 -57.97 64.58 -9.67
N ALA A 192 -59.00 64.83 -8.86
CA ALA A 192 -59.70 66.12 -8.83
C ALA A 192 -58.82 67.30 -8.40
N ARG A 193 -57.72 67.04 -7.68
CA ARG A 193 -56.81 68.07 -7.14
C ARG A 193 -55.36 67.93 -7.62
N GLY A 194 -55.08 66.93 -8.48
CA GLY A 194 -53.73 66.65 -8.98
C GLY A 194 -52.74 66.20 -7.89
N GLU A 195 -53.20 65.79 -6.70
CA GLU A 195 -52.32 65.34 -5.62
C GLU A 195 -51.86 63.89 -5.85
N VAL A 196 -50.56 63.65 -5.68
CA VAL A 196 -49.93 62.33 -5.77
C VAL A 196 -48.83 62.23 -4.71
N ASP A 197 -48.82 61.16 -3.93
CA ASP A 197 -47.70 60.78 -3.06
C ASP A 197 -47.56 59.26 -3.07
N LEU A 198 -46.36 58.76 -2.77
CA LEU A 198 -46.05 57.34 -2.81
C LEU A 198 -45.28 56.89 -1.57
N ARG A 199 -45.43 55.62 -1.21
CA ARG A 199 -44.62 54.94 -0.20
C ARG A 199 -44.11 53.62 -0.74
N VAL A 200 -42.85 53.35 -0.44
CA VAL A 200 -42.18 52.08 -0.79
C VAL A 200 -42.20 51.18 0.44
N ILE A 201 -42.88 50.04 0.32
CA ILE A 201 -43.01 49.01 1.34
C ILE A 201 -42.13 47.84 0.95
N LYS A 202 -41.16 47.49 1.79
CA LYS A 202 -40.32 46.31 1.60
C LYS A 202 -41.08 45.09 2.11
N VAL A 203 -41.47 44.20 1.22
CA VAL A 203 -42.05 42.90 1.58
C VAL A 203 -40.91 41.90 1.70
N ILE A 204 -40.88 41.15 2.80
CA ILE A 204 -39.91 40.07 3.05
C ILE A 204 -40.68 38.76 3.17
N VAL A 205 -40.22 37.72 2.46
CA VAL A 205 -40.84 36.40 2.49
C VAL A 205 -39.90 35.43 3.21
N ASN A 206 -40.36 34.91 4.34
CA ASN A 206 -39.65 33.93 5.15
C ASN A 206 -40.00 32.52 4.65
N VAL A 207 -38.99 31.66 4.50
CA VAL A 207 -39.11 30.30 3.98
C VAL A 207 -38.79 29.32 5.10
N LEU A 208 -39.69 28.38 5.37
CA LEU A 208 -39.57 27.36 6.41
C LEU A 208 -38.30 26.51 6.21
N PRO A 209 -37.63 26.05 7.29
CA PRO A 209 -36.48 25.18 7.16
C PRO A 209 -36.83 23.86 6.46
N THR A 210 -35.97 23.44 5.54
CA THR A 210 -36.06 22.17 4.81
C THR A 210 -34.75 21.40 4.95
N ILE A 211 -34.80 20.22 5.57
CA ILE A 211 -33.60 19.40 5.79
C ILE A 211 -33.22 18.68 4.48
N ARG A 212 -31.97 18.86 4.05
CA ARG A 212 -31.43 18.26 2.83
C ARG A 212 -31.06 16.79 3.06
N LYS A 213 -32.01 15.88 2.81
CA LYS A 213 -31.80 14.42 3.01
C LYS A 213 -30.59 13.85 2.26
N ARG A 214 -30.20 14.43 1.12
CA ARG A 214 -29.04 13.96 0.33
C ARG A 214 -27.69 14.18 1.03
N TYR A 215 -27.58 15.20 1.86
CA TYR A 215 -26.35 15.58 2.54
C TYR A 215 -26.41 15.32 4.05
N THR A 216 -27.58 14.96 4.55
CA THR A 216 -27.80 14.62 5.96
C THR A 216 -27.47 13.15 6.17
N VAL A 217 -26.70 12.86 7.21
CA VAL A 217 -26.43 11.48 7.63
C VAL A 217 -27.66 11.00 8.37
N LEU A 218 -28.38 10.00 7.83
CA LEU A 218 -29.57 9.43 8.48
C LEU A 218 -29.25 8.14 9.25
N ASN A 219 -28.16 7.46 8.88
CA ASN A 219 -27.64 6.28 9.56
C ASN A 219 -26.12 6.40 9.62
N ALA A 220 -25.57 6.40 10.83
CA ALA A 220 -24.14 6.48 11.09
C ALA A 220 -23.65 5.19 11.76
N THR A 221 -22.41 4.81 11.48
CA THR A 221 -21.76 3.66 12.09
C THR A 221 -20.40 4.07 12.62
N ALA A 222 -20.19 3.99 13.93
CA ALA A 222 -18.97 4.41 14.60
C ALA A 222 -18.23 3.24 15.24
N ASP A 223 -16.91 3.33 15.26
CA ASP A 223 -16.06 2.45 16.08
C ASP A 223 -15.82 3.08 17.45
N ILE A 224 -15.72 2.24 18.48
CA ILE A 224 -15.52 2.67 19.86
C ILE A 224 -14.22 3.48 20.02
N ASN A 225 -14.24 4.49 20.90
CA ASN A 225 -13.19 5.47 21.18
C ASN A 225 -12.80 6.39 20.02
N GLN A 226 -13.31 6.17 18.80
CA GLN A 226 -13.12 7.11 17.70
C GLN A 226 -14.11 8.28 17.81
N ALA A 227 -13.78 9.40 17.15
CA ALA A 227 -14.73 10.50 17.00
C ALA A 227 -15.66 10.22 15.82
N MET A 228 -16.95 10.53 15.97
CA MET A 228 -17.95 10.40 14.92
C MET A 228 -18.66 11.73 14.71
N THR A 229 -18.84 12.14 13.47
CA THR A 229 -19.55 13.39 13.12
C THR A 229 -20.86 13.07 12.42
N LEU A 230 -21.97 13.48 13.03
CA LEU A 230 -23.29 13.48 12.40
C LEU A 230 -23.50 14.82 11.71
N ALA A 231 -24.01 14.81 10.48
CA ALA A 231 -24.22 16.01 9.70
C ALA A 231 -25.69 16.16 9.31
N CYS A 232 -26.22 17.38 9.45
CA CYS A 232 -27.59 17.76 9.09
C CYS A 232 -27.58 19.18 8.53
N TYR A 233 -27.84 19.28 7.23
CA TYR A 233 -27.85 20.56 6.52
C TYR A 233 -29.27 20.94 6.15
N ALA A 234 -29.65 22.19 6.40
CA ALA A 234 -30.99 22.69 6.14
C ALA A 234 -30.97 23.97 5.29
N ASP A 235 -31.95 24.09 4.40
CA ASP A 235 -32.24 25.31 3.64
C ASP A 235 -33.37 26.09 4.29
N GLY A 236 -33.37 27.41 4.18
CA GLY A 236 -34.46 28.25 4.63
C GLY A 236 -34.10 29.72 4.52
N TYR A 237 -35.09 30.60 4.68
CA TYR A 237 -34.84 32.03 4.77
C TYR A 237 -35.62 32.67 5.93
N PRO A 238 -34.96 33.39 6.85
CA PRO A 238 -33.51 33.50 7.00
C PRO A 238 -32.84 32.15 7.19
N GLU A 239 -31.53 32.11 6.99
CA GLU A 239 -30.72 30.91 7.13
C GLU A 239 -31.02 30.24 8.49
N PRO A 240 -31.39 28.95 8.50
CA PRO A 240 -31.82 28.28 9.73
C PRO A 240 -30.63 27.91 10.60
N SER A 241 -30.78 28.07 11.92
CA SER A 241 -29.84 27.50 12.89
C SER A 241 -30.18 26.03 13.11
N VAL A 242 -29.17 25.16 13.13
CA VAL A 242 -29.35 23.73 13.42
C VAL A 242 -28.98 23.46 14.88
N THR A 243 -29.80 22.66 15.54
CA THR A 243 -29.55 22.16 16.89
C THR A 243 -29.73 20.65 16.92
N TRP A 244 -29.01 19.97 17.80
CA TRP A 244 -29.09 18.52 17.95
C TRP A 244 -29.70 18.15 19.30
N ALA A 245 -30.50 17.09 19.32
CA ALA A 245 -31.10 16.56 20.54
C ALA A 245 -30.98 15.03 20.59
N ARG A 246 -30.95 14.48 21.80
CA ARG A 246 -31.06 13.04 22.05
C ARG A 246 -32.19 12.82 23.07
N GLY A 247 -33.27 12.18 22.63
CA GLY A 247 -34.52 12.18 23.38
C GLY A 247 -35.05 13.61 23.59
N ASN A 248 -35.23 14.03 24.84
CA ASN A 248 -35.71 15.38 25.19
C ASN A 248 -34.58 16.37 25.54
N ILE A 249 -33.31 15.97 25.40
CA ILE A 249 -32.15 16.77 25.83
C ILE A 249 -31.48 17.37 24.60
N VAL A 250 -31.38 18.70 24.57
CA VAL A 250 -30.60 19.44 23.57
C VAL A 250 -29.10 19.29 23.88
N LEU A 251 -28.30 18.99 22.87
CA LEU A 251 -26.88 18.75 22.98
C LEU A 251 -26.11 20.04 22.67
N GLU A 252 -25.20 20.41 23.57
CA GLU A 252 -24.33 21.58 23.44
C GLU A 252 -22.86 21.16 23.38
N SER A 253 -21.99 22.05 22.88
CA SER A 253 -20.55 21.79 22.84
C SER A 253 -19.97 21.67 24.24
N ASP A 254 -19.42 20.50 24.57
CA ASP A 254 -18.85 20.20 25.88
C ASP A 254 -17.66 19.22 25.77
N GLY A 255 -17.38 18.48 26.87
CA GLY A 255 -16.35 17.44 26.89
C GLY A 255 -16.67 16.24 25.98
N LYS A 256 -17.95 15.93 25.75
CA LYS A 256 -18.43 14.79 24.96
C LYS A 256 -18.80 15.16 23.53
N TYR A 257 -19.42 16.32 23.33
CA TYR A 257 -19.94 16.78 22.04
C TYR A 257 -19.18 18.02 21.56
N SER A 258 -19.11 18.22 20.25
CA SER A 258 -18.59 19.45 19.64
C SER A 258 -19.42 19.77 18.42
N LEU A 259 -20.07 20.94 18.45
CA LEU A 259 -20.81 21.48 17.32
C LEU A 259 -19.93 22.46 16.54
N ASN A 260 -20.14 22.54 15.22
CA ASN A 260 -19.57 23.58 14.37
C ASN A 260 -20.35 24.91 14.51
N GLU A 261 -19.86 25.98 13.84
CA GLU A 261 -20.37 27.35 14.04
C GLU A 261 -21.87 27.52 13.71
N ASP A 262 -22.39 26.80 12.72
CA ASP A 262 -23.79 26.84 12.31
C ASP A 262 -24.66 25.71 12.92
N GLY A 263 -24.03 24.82 13.71
CA GLY A 263 -24.65 23.67 14.36
C GLY A 263 -25.01 22.51 13.43
N SER A 264 -24.68 22.59 12.14
CA SER A 264 -24.99 21.55 11.15
C SER A 264 -24.25 20.24 11.38
N GLU A 265 -23.12 20.26 12.08
CA GLU A 265 -22.30 19.09 12.37
C GLU A 265 -22.13 18.88 13.88
N LEU A 266 -22.53 17.69 14.36
CA LEU A 266 -22.33 17.24 15.73
C LEU A 266 -21.23 16.18 15.77
N THR A 267 -20.09 16.52 16.36
CA THR A 267 -19.01 15.57 16.60
C THR A 267 -19.09 14.98 18.01
N ILE A 268 -19.24 13.68 18.10
CA ILE A 268 -19.23 12.89 19.34
C ILE A 268 -17.79 12.42 19.58
N LYS A 269 -17.17 12.88 20.67
CA LYS A 269 -15.80 12.54 21.06
C LYS A 269 -15.78 11.21 21.82
N GLY A 270 -14.78 10.37 21.54
CA GLY A 270 -14.58 9.10 22.25
C GLY A 270 -15.84 8.26 22.34
N VAL A 271 -16.38 7.85 21.19
CA VAL A 271 -17.66 7.12 21.10
C VAL A 271 -17.63 5.87 21.99
N THR A 272 -18.71 5.61 22.71
CA THR A 272 -18.92 4.44 23.57
C THR A 272 -20.20 3.74 23.17
N LYS A 273 -20.41 2.49 23.63
CA LYS A 273 -21.68 1.78 23.37
C LYS A 273 -22.90 2.51 23.96
N LEU A 274 -22.71 3.36 24.96
CA LEU A 274 -23.78 4.19 25.54
C LEU A 274 -24.21 5.35 24.63
N ASP A 275 -23.43 5.67 23.60
CA ASP A 275 -23.77 6.71 22.62
C ASP A 275 -24.68 6.19 21.50
N GLU A 276 -24.86 4.87 21.41
CA GLU A 276 -25.76 4.24 20.43
C GLU A 276 -27.21 4.69 20.60
N GLY A 277 -27.90 4.89 19.47
CA GLY A 277 -29.32 5.25 19.43
C GLY A 277 -29.61 6.45 18.53
N ASP A 278 -30.81 6.98 18.70
CA ASP A 278 -31.36 7.98 17.78
C ASP A 278 -31.08 9.41 18.26
N TYR A 279 -30.54 10.20 17.33
CA TYR A 279 -30.29 11.63 17.46
C TYR A 279 -31.28 12.37 16.59
N GLN A 280 -31.71 13.55 17.01
CA GLN A 280 -32.61 14.40 16.25
C GLN A 280 -31.91 15.69 15.88
N CYS A 281 -31.83 15.99 14.57
CA CYS A 281 -31.43 17.31 14.13
C CYS A 281 -32.67 18.18 13.93
N ILE A 282 -32.61 19.41 14.42
CA ILE A 282 -33.71 20.36 14.48
C ILE A 282 -33.23 21.67 13.85
N ALA A 283 -33.77 22.00 12.67
CA ALA A 283 -33.49 23.23 11.96
C ALA A 283 -34.59 24.26 12.21
N ARG A 284 -34.21 25.45 12.69
CA ARG A 284 -35.15 26.50 13.10
C ARG A 284 -34.79 27.85 12.46
N ASN A 285 -35.80 28.57 11.98
CA ASN A 285 -35.71 29.99 11.68
C ASN A 285 -37.02 30.70 12.09
N LYS A 286 -37.17 31.99 11.78
CA LYS A 286 -38.40 32.73 12.14
C LYS A 286 -39.66 32.27 11.41
N ALA A 287 -39.56 31.50 10.31
CA ALA A 287 -40.73 30.91 9.66
C ALA A 287 -41.22 29.63 10.37
N GLY A 288 -40.37 28.98 11.17
CA GLY A 288 -40.73 27.80 11.96
C GLY A 288 -39.58 26.80 12.09
N GLU A 289 -39.93 25.54 12.30
CA GLU A 289 -38.99 24.47 12.65
C GLU A 289 -39.28 23.18 11.87
N LYS A 290 -38.22 22.44 11.54
CA LYS A 290 -38.28 21.09 10.99
C LYS A 290 -37.23 20.20 11.63
N SER A 291 -37.55 18.94 11.86
CA SER A 291 -36.62 17.95 12.40
C SER A 291 -36.58 16.66 11.59
N GLU A 292 -35.45 15.97 11.66
CA GLU A 292 -35.22 14.62 11.12
C GLU A 292 -34.40 13.80 12.13
N GLU A 293 -34.56 12.49 12.08
CA GLU A 293 -33.88 11.53 12.96
C GLU A 293 -32.65 10.93 12.29
N VAL A 294 -31.62 10.68 13.08
CA VAL A 294 -30.32 10.13 12.71
C VAL A 294 -29.96 9.00 13.66
N SER A 295 -29.98 7.76 13.17
CA SER A 295 -29.64 6.59 13.99
C SER A 295 -28.14 6.34 13.99
N LEU A 296 -27.53 6.29 15.16
CA LEU A 296 -26.11 5.93 15.34
C LEU A 296 -26.01 4.49 15.84
N ASN A 297 -25.34 3.63 15.06
CA ASN A 297 -24.94 2.29 15.48
C ASN A 297 -23.47 2.30 15.92
N VAL A 298 -23.16 1.76 17.10
CA VAL A 298 -21.78 1.70 17.60
C VAL A 298 -21.27 0.27 17.57
N PHE A 299 -20.17 0.08 16.86
CA PHE A 299 -19.51 -1.19 16.71
C PHE A 299 -18.17 -1.22 17.46
N VAL A 300 -17.65 -2.42 17.66
CA VAL A 300 -16.38 -2.66 18.33
C VAL A 300 -15.51 -3.50 17.41
N GLN A 301 -14.36 -2.95 17.01
CA GLN A 301 -13.36 -3.74 16.28
C GLN A 301 -12.97 -5.02 17.03
N PRO A 302 -12.64 -6.10 16.31
CA PRO A 302 -12.21 -7.33 16.95
C PRO A 302 -10.95 -7.08 17.77
N LYS A 303 -10.86 -7.71 18.94
CA LYS A 303 -9.65 -7.71 19.75
C LYS A 303 -9.46 -9.07 20.38
N ILE A 304 -8.33 -9.70 20.13
CA ILE A 304 -7.92 -10.96 20.75
C ILE A 304 -7.55 -10.67 22.20
N THR A 305 -8.30 -11.27 23.12
CA THR A 305 -8.18 -11.07 24.57
C THR A 305 -7.40 -12.18 25.25
N PHE A 306 -7.38 -13.39 24.67
CA PHE A 306 -6.64 -14.52 25.18
C PHE A 306 -6.01 -15.30 24.05
N LEU A 307 -4.69 -15.43 24.10
CA LEU A 307 -3.90 -16.28 23.24
C LEU A 307 -2.55 -16.50 23.93
N GLU A 308 -2.26 -17.73 24.34
CA GLU A 308 -1.04 -18.06 25.08
C GLU A 308 -0.24 -19.16 24.39
N ASN A 309 1.09 -19.11 24.54
CA ASN A 309 1.98 -20.16 24.10
C ASN A 309 1.67 -21.45 24.86
N GLN A 310 1.80 -22.59 24.19
CA GLN A 310 1.57 -23.90 24.81
C GLN A 310 2.74 -24.83 24.54
N THR A 311 2.89 -25.81 25.43
CA THR A 311 3.85 -26.89 25.28
C THR A 311 3.07 -28.20 25.27
N ALA A 312 3.35 -29.05 24.29
CA ALA A 312 2.80 -30.40 24.18
C ALA A 312 3.92 -31.44 24.16
N SER A 313 3.58 -32.70 24.41
CA SER A 313 4.51 -33.82 24.25
C SER A 313 4.06 -34.79 23.15
N GLU A 314 4.98 -35.44 22.43
CA GLU A 314 4.65 -36.55 21.50
C GLU A 314 3.94 -37.73 22.20
N LEU A 315 3.96 -37.80 23.54
CA LEU A 315 3.22 -38.80 24.33
C LEU A 315 1.75 -38.41 24.55
N GLU A 316 1.37 -37.16 24.32
CA GLU A 316 0.00 -36.69 24.52
C GLU A 316 -0.89 -37.10 23.35
N GLU A 317 -2.09 -37.62 23.65
CA GLU A 317 -3.05 -38.01 22.60
C GLU A 317 -3.55 -36.79 21.82
N GLN A 318 -3.71 -35.64 22.46
CA GLN A 318 -4.13 -34.39 21.83
C GLN A 318 -3.77 -33.15 22.66
N ILE A 319 -3.65 -32.00 21.98
CA ILE A 319 -3.51 -30.67 22.58
C ILE A 319 -4.55 -29.72 21.98
N THR A 320 -5.08 -28.78 22.78
CA THR A 320 -6.07 -27.79 22.32
C THR A 320 -5.56 -26.36 22.51
N LEU A 321 -5.28 -25.69 21.39
CA LEU A 321 -4.95 -24.27 21.35
C LEU A 321 -6.24 -23.47 21.44
N THR A 322 -6.28 -22.45 22.28
CA THR A 322 -7.48 -21.63 22.51
C THR A 322 -7.20 -20.18 22.18
N CYS A 323 -8.13 -19.54 21.48
CA CYS A 323 -8.11 -18.13 21.16
C CYS A 323 -9.46 -17.52 21.51
N GLU A 324 -9.45 -16.46 22.29
CA GLU A 324 -10.64 -15.71 22.64
C GLU A 324 -10.54 -14.30 22.07
N ALA A 325 -11.63 -13.82 21.48
CA ALA A 325 -11.72 -12.48 20.94
C ALA A 325 -13.04 -11.81 21.30
N THR A 326 -12.96 -10.50 21.47
CA THR A 326 -14.11 -9.61 21.63
C THR A 326 -14.33 -8.82 20.34
N GLY A 327 -15.53 -8.30 20.14
CA GLY A 327 -15.88 -7.51 18.96
C GLY A 327 -17.39 -7.49 18.76
N ASP A 328 -17.88 -6.44 18.11
CA ASP A 328 -19.29 -6.25 17.74
C ASP A 328 -19.33 -5.64 16.33
N PRO A 329 -19.85 -6.33 15.29
CA PRO A 329 -20.46 -7.66 15.35
C PRO A 329 -19.46 -8.73 15.79
N THR A 330 -19.99 -9.80 16.38
CA THR A 330 -19.20 -10.93 16.90
C THR A 330 -18.19 -11.41 15.84
N PRO A 331 -16.89 -11.45 16.15
CA PRO A 331 -15.86 -11.76 15.16
C PRO A 331 -15.83 -13.24 14.80
N ASN A 332 -15.55 -13.55 13.54
CA ASN A 332 -15.17 -14.88 13.10
C ASN A 332 -13.68 -15.10 13.42
N ILE A 333 -13.36 -16.18 14.14
CA ILE A 333 -12.00 -16.53 14.53
C ILE A 333 -11.47 -17.65 13.65
N ILE A 334 -10.30 -17.42 13.05
CA ILE A 334 -9.65 -18.31 12.08
C ILE A 334 -8.24 -18.63 12.56
N TRP A 335 -7.87 -19.92 12.49
CA TRP A 335 -6.52 -20.39 12.78
C TRP A 335 -5.72 -20.62 11.51
N SER A 336 -4.41 -20.35 11.54
CA SER A 336 -3.50 -20.74 10.46
C SER A 336 -2.10 -21.11 10.96
N PHE A 337 -1.44 -22.01 10.24
CA PHE A 337 -0.06 -22.43 10.45
C PHE A 337 0.69 -22.44 9.12
N GLY A 338 1.71 -21.59 8.98
CA GLY A 338 2.38 -21.36 7.70
C GLY A 338 1.41 -20.86 6.62
N ARG A 339 1.16 -21.67 5.58
CA ARG A 339 0.17 -21.38 4.52
C ARG A 339 -1.18 -22.08 4.72
N ARG A 340 -1.28 -22.99 5.70
CA ARG A 340 -2.49 -23.78 5.94
C ARG A 340 -3.45 -22.99 6.82
N VAL A 341 -4.70 -22.90 6.40
CA VAL A 341 -5.80 -22.30 7.18
C VAL A 341 -6.70 -23.44 7.65
N PHE A 342 -7.07 -23.44 8.92
CA PHE A 342 -7.94 -24.45 9.50
C PHE A 342 -9.38 -23.93 9.55
N THR A 343 -10.34 -24.72 9.08
CA THR A 343 -11.77 -24.33 9.04
C THR A 343 -12.66 -25.38 9.72
N GLU A 344 -13.84 -24.99 10.19
CA GLU A 344 -14.78 -25.87 10.91
C GLU A 344 -15.30 -27.06 10.07
N ASN A 345 -15.17 -27.00 8.74
CA ASN A 345 -15.77 -27.94 7.80
C ASN A 345 -14.79 -28.94 7.15
N GLU A 346 -13.58 -29.15 7.66
CA GLU A 346 -12.74 -30.29 7.23
C GLU A 346 -13.29 -31.63 7.80
N GLN A 347 -14.55 -31.95 7.52
CA GLN A 347 -15.03 -33.33 7.48
C GLN A 347 -14.64 -33.93 6.13
N ALA A 348 -13.56 -34.72 6.15
CA ALA A 348 -13.23 -35.80 5.21
C ALA A 348 -13.85 -35.70 3.79
N SER A 349 -13.20 -34.98 2.87
CA SER A 349 -13.49 -35.13 1.44
C SER A 349 -12.68 -36.31 0.88
N TRP A 350 -13.32 -37.49 0.89
CA TRP A 350 -12.78 -38.70 0.26
C TRP A 350 -12.75 -38.54 -1.26
N THR A 351 -11.57 -38.28 -1.85
CA THR A 351 -11.28 -38.72 -3.23
C THR A 351 -9.78 -38.95 -3.48
N ARG A 352 -9.47 -40.24 -3.69
CA ARG A 352 -8.30 -40.90 -4.33
C ARG A 352 -7.02 -41.17 -3.50
N PRO A 353 -6.56 -42.44 -3.45
CA PRO A 353 -5.40 -42.84 -2.66
C PRO A 353 -4.15 -43.02 -3.53
N GLU A 354 -3.20 -42.10 -3.52
CA GLU A 354 -1.79 -42.43 -3.80
C GLU A 354 -0.82 -41.57 -2.97
N LYS A 355 -0.04 -42.26 -2.14
CA LYS A 355 1.32 -41.94 -1.67
C LYS A 355 1.59 -40.60 -0.95
N HIS A 356 0.79 -40.26 0.04
CA HIS A 356 1.30 -39.68 1.30
C HIS A 356 0.34 -40.12 2.41
N LYS A 357 0.81 -40.77 3.48
CA LYS A 357 -0.01 -40.93 4.70
C LYS A 357 -0.14 -39.53 5.33
N SER A 358 -1.13 -38.76 4.89
CA SER A 358 -1.48 -37.43 5.38
C SER A 358 -2.82 -37.53 6.11
N LEU A 359 -2.72 -37.66 7.43
CA LEU A 359 -3.45 -36.95 8.51
C LEU A 359 -4.87 -36.34 8.34
N ASP A 360 -5.76 -36.88 7.52
CA ASP A 360 -7.16 -36.40 7.52
C ASP A 360 -7.97 -37.01 8.68
N GLY A 361 -8.01 -36.27 9.80
CA GLY A 361 -8.71 -36.62 11.05
C GLY A 361 -8.03 -36.14 12.34
N ASN A 362 -6.83 -35.57 12.24
CA ASN A 362 -6.02 -35.17 13.39
C ASN A 362 -6.24 -33.73 13.86
N VAL A 363 -7.04 -32.92 13.16
CA VAL A 363 -7.24 -31.51 13.52
C VAL A 363 -8.73 -31.21 13.65
N ILE A 364 -9.15 -30.64 14.78
CA ILE A 364 -10.54 -30.28 15.04
C ILE A 364 -10.60 -28.80 15.43
N VAL A 365 -11.30 -28.00 14.64
CA VAL A 365 -11.64 -26.61 15.00
C VAL A 365 -13.05 -26.59 15.56
N ARG A 366 -13.24 -25.97 16.73
CA ARG A 366 -14.55 -25.62 17.26
C ARG A 366 -14.56 -24.14 17.57
N SER A 367 -15.41 -23.38 16.90
CA SER A 367 -15.61 -21.98 17.20
C SER A 367 -17.02 -21.78 17.77
N ASP A 368 -17.08 -21.12 18.91
CA ASP A 368 -18.32 -20.60 19.49
C ASP A 368 -18.15 -19.10 19.65
N ALA A 369 -18.81 -18.32 18.79
CA ALA A 369 -18.93 -16.86 18.81
C ALA A 369 -17.64 -16.08 19.13
N ARG A 370 -17.22 -16.05 20.40
CA ARG A 370 -16.06 -15.32 20.94
C ARG A 370 -14.83 -16.18 21.24
N VAL A 371 -14.96 -17.50 21.18
CA VAL A 371 -13.90 -18.46 21.51
C VAL A 371 -13.73 -19.44 20.37
N SER A 372 -12.50 -19.66 19.93
CA SER A 372 -12.17 -20.73 19.00
C SER A 372 -11.08 -21.60 19.55
N SER A 373 -11.26 -22.90 19.40
CA SER A 373 -10.33 -23.93 19.83
C SER A 373 -9.84 -24.76 18.65
N LEU A 374 -8.53 -24.91 18.52
CA LEU A 374 -7.86 -25.76 17.54
C LEU A 374 -7.24 -26.95 18.29
N THR A 375 -7.83 -28.13 18.11
CA THR A 375 -7.32 -29.37 18.71
C THR A 375 -6.49 -30.15 17.71
N LEU A 376 -5.24 -30.46 18.06
CA LEU A 376 -4.35 -31.35 17.31
C LEU A 376 -4.30 -32.70 18.02
N LYS A 377 -4.54 -33.79 17.30
CA LYS A 377 -4.43 -35.18 17.78
C LYS A 377 -3.14 -35.81 17.29
N TYR A 378 -2.53 -36.65 18.13
CA TYR A 378 -1.28 -37.35 17.86
C TYR A 378 -0.15 -36.38 17.52
N VAL A 379 0.11 -35.45 18.43
CA VAL A 379 1.08 -34.35 18.25
C VAL A 379 2.43 -34.91 17.82
N GLN A 380 3.00 -34.36 16.75
CA GLN A 380 4.33 -34.70 16.25
C GLN A 380 5.27 -33.51 16.38
N PHE A 381 6.59 -33.74 16.40
CA PHE A 381 7.57 -32.65 16.41
C PHE A 381 7.41 -31.67 15.23
N THR A 382 6.82 -32.10 14.11
CA THR A 382 6.52 -31.24 12.95
C THR A 382 5.38 -30.27 13.17
N ASP A 383 4.55 -30.47 14.19
CA ASP A 383 3.45 -29.57 14.54
C ASP A 383 3.94 -28.37 15.36
N ALA A 384 5.20 -28.38 15.82
CA ALA A 384 5.83 -27.28 16.53
C ALA A 384 5.98 -26.05 15.64
N GLY A 385 5.71 -24.88 16.21
CA GLY A 385 5.92 -23.61 15.53
C GLY A 385 4.88 -22.55 15.86
N GLN A 386 4.83 -21.52 15.01
CA GLN A 386 4.00 -20.34 15.24
C GLN A 386 2.62 -20.49 14.60
N TYR A 387 1.59 -20.55 15.42
CA TYR A 387 0.19 -20.53 15.02
C TYR A 387 -0.35 -19.11 15.08
N LEU A 388 -1.15 -18.74 14.09
CA LEU A 388 -1.81 -17.45 14.02
C LEU A 388 -3.28 -17.61 14.36
N CYS A 389 -3.77 -16.80 15.31
CA CYS A 389 -5.18 -16.58 15.51
C CYS A 389 -5.57 -15.25 14.86
N THR A 390 -6.60 -15.28 14.04
CA THR A 390 -7.16 -14.11 13.35
C THR A 390 -8.61 -13.93 13.75
N ALA A 391 -8.95 -12.83 14.41
CA ALA A 391 -10.33 -12.45 14.74
C ALA A 391 -10.80 -11.35 13.78
N ARG A 392 -11.88 -11.58 13.03
CA ARG A 392 -12.34 -10.66 11.98
C ARG A 392 -13.85 -10.41 12.04
N ASN A 393 -14.27 -9.15 11.90
CA ASN A 393 -15.66 -8.78 11.66
C ASN A 393 -15.77 -7.79 10.48
N SER A 394 -16.95 -7.22 10.27
CA SER A 394 -17.21 -6.24 9.20
C SER A 394 -16.49 -4.90 9.38
N ILE A 395 -15.96 -4.62 10.58
CA ILE A 395 -15.32 -3.34 10.94
C ILE A 395 -13.81 -3.43 10.86
N GLY A 396 -13.24 -4.58 11.21
CA GLY A 396 -11.79 -4.75 11.24
C GLY A 396 -11.34 -6.18 11.50
N GLN A 397 -10.06 -6.30 11.85
CA GLN A 397 -9.39 -7.56 12.12
C GLN A 397 -8.28 -7.34 13.14
N ASP A 398 -8.17 -8.24 14.11
CA ASP A 398 -7.01 -8.36 14.99
C ASP A 398 -6.33 -9.71 14.75
N ILE A 399 -5.01 -9.72 14.82
CA ILE A 399 -4.17 -10.87 14.49
C ILE A 399 -3.08 -10.99 15.54
N GLN A 400 -3.04 -12.15 16.21
CA GLN A 400 -1.99 -12.46 17.16
C GLN A 400 -1.47 -13.88 16.91
N SER A 401 -0.22 -14.11 17.31
CA SER A 401 0.43 -15.40 17.13
C SER A 401 0.83 -16.00 18.46
N MET A 402 0.75 -17.32 18.57
CA MET A 402 1.31 -18.12 19.66
C MET A 402 2.27 -19.17 19.14
N TYR A 403 3.17 -19.62 20.00
CA TYR A 403 4.10 -20.69 19.71
C TYR A 403 3.66 -21.97 20.41
N LEU A 404 3.60 -23.07 19.65
CA LEU A 404 3.46 -24.42 20.17
C LEU A 404 4.84 -25.07 20.23
N GLU A 405 5.34 -25.33 21.43
CA GLU A 405 6.55 -26.13 21.66
C GLU A 405 6.15 -27.62 21.72
N VAL A 406 6.76 -28.49 20.91
CA VAL A 406 6.55 -29.94 21.01
C VAL A 406 7.79 -30.61 21.58
N ARG A 407 7.63 -31.28 22.72
CA ARG A 407 8.68 -32.02 23.41
C ARG A 407 8.58 -33.51 23.10
N TYR A 408 9.71 -34.14 22.81
CA TYR A 408 9.79 -35.55 22.42
C TYR A 408 10.97 -36.26 23.09
N ALA A 409 10.80 -37.55 23.37
CA ALA A 409 11.84 -38.40 23.93
C ALA A 409 13.01 -38.55 22.95
N PRO A 410 14.22 -38.87 23.44
CA PRO A 410 15.40 -38.97 22.59
C PRO A 410 15.28 -40.07 21.53
N LYS A 411 15.77 -39.82 20.33
CA LYS A 411 15.92 -40.82 19.25
C LYS A 411 17.41 -40.93 18.91
N ILE A 412 17.99 -42.12 19.07
CA ILE A 412 19.44 -42.34 18.92
C ILE A 412 19.80 -42.84 17.52
N GLN A 413 20.77 -42.18 16.87
CA GLN A 413 21.36 -42.54 15.59
C GLN A 413 22.87 -42.76 15.71
N GLY A 414 23.46 -43.45 14.73
CA GLY A 414 24.89 -43.78 14.69
C GLY A 414 25.18 -45.17 14.12
N PRO A 415 26.45 -45.47 13.77
CA PRO A 415 26.85 -46.72 13.11
C PRO A 415 26.68 -47.91 14.05
N ALA A 416 26.09 -49.02 13.58
CA ALA A 416 25.88 -50.19 14.44
C ALA A 416 27.19 -50.87 14.88
N ALA A 417 28.23 -50.79 14.03
CA ALA A 417 29.56 -51.33 14.31
C ALA A 417 30.65 -50.34 13.92
N VAL A 418 31.74 -50.32 14.69
CA VAL A 418 32.94 -49.52 14.45
C VAL A 418 34.15 -50.47 14.49
N PHE A 419 35.01 -50.40 13.49
CA PHE A 419 36.18 -51.29 13.36
C PHE A 419 37.47 -50.59 13.75
N THR A 420 38.32 -51.24 14.53
CA THR A 420 39.65 -50.75 14.92
C THR A 420 40.58 -51.88 15.34
N TRP A 421 41.83 -51.59 15.68
CA TRP A 421 42.82 -52.57 16.16
C TRP A 421 43.54 -52.05 17.42
N ASP A 422 44.33 -52.93 18.02
CA ASP A 422 45.03 -52.66 19.29
C ASP A 422 45.91 -51.40 19.16
N GLY A 423 45.75 -50.47 20.09
CA GLY A 423 46.45 -49.19 20.12
C GLY A 423 45.93 -48.13 19.13
N ASN A 424 44.93 -48.43 18.30
CA ASN A 424 44.34 -47.46 17.39
C ASN A 424 43.03 -46.86 17.95
N PRO A 425 42.97 -45.53 18.18
CA PRO A 425 41.78 -44.90 18.72
C PRO A 425 40.63 -44.89 17.70
N ALA A 426 39.44 -45.33 18.13
CA ALA A 426 38.23 -45.31 17.33
C ALA A 426 37.08 -44.59 18.04
N ASN A 427 36.30 -43.84 17.26
CA ASN A 427 35.20 -43.03 17.76
C ASN A 427 33.85 -43.69 17.48
N ILE A 428 33.12 -44.01 18.55
CA ILE A 428 31.73 -44.44 18.50
C ILE A 428 30.85 -43.20 18.66
N THR A 429 30.13 -42.84 17.60
CA THR A 429 29.25 -41.66 17.59
C THR A 429 27.82 -42.03 17.93
N CYS A 430 27.26 -41.38 18.95
CA CYS A 430 25.86 -41.48 19.37
C CYS A 430 25.17 -40.13 19.18
N GLU A 431 24.34 -40.01 18.15
CA GLU A 431 23.57 -38.80 17.86
C GLU A 431 22.19 -38.91 18.50
N ALA A 432 21.88 -38.04 19.47
CA ALA A 432 20.64 -38.11 20.23
C ALA A 432 19.72 -36.92 19.85
N LEU A 433 18.76 -37.17 18.96
CA LEU A 433 17.75 -36.19 18.58
C LEU A 433 16.67 -36.13 19.68
N ALA A 434 16.62 -35.04 20.43
CA ALA A 434 15.68 -34.89 21.55
C ALA A 434 15.27 -33.42 21.75
N HIS A 435 14.04 -33.19 22.22
CA HIS A 435 13.64 -31.87 22.73
C HIS A 435 12.83 -32.02 24.02
N PRO A 436 13.23 -31.41 25.15
CA PRO A 436 14.49 -30.68 25.37
C PRO A 436 15.73 -31.57 25.20
N ALA A 437 16.90 -30.94 25.10
CA ALA A 437 18.18 -31.63 24.91
C ALA A 437 18.37 -32.76 25.94
N ALA A 438 18.83 -33.91 25.47
CA ALA A 438 19.04 -35.09 26.30
C ALA A 438 20.43 -35.12 26.93
N SER A 439 20.53 -35.64 28.15
CA SER A 439 21.81 -36.06 28.72
C SER A 439 22.17 -37.45 28.18
N VAL A 440 23.43 -37.64 27.80
CA VAL A 440 23.92 -38.89 27.21
C VAL A 440 24.94 -39.54 28.14
N LEU A 441 24.75 -40.84 28.41
CA LEU A 441 25.64 -41.67 29.22
C LEU A 441 26.01 -42.94 28.47
N TRP A 442 27.26 -43.37 28.63
CA TRP A 442 27.78 -44.60 28.01
C TRP A 442 27.91 -45.72 29.03
N PHE A 443 27.63 -46.94 28.58
CA PHE A 443 27.67 -48.15 29.38
C PHE A 443 28.43 -49.26 28.65
N ARG A 444 29.14 -50.09 29.42
CA ARG A 444 29.79 -51.31 28.96
C ARG A 444 29.45 -52.43 29.94
N ASP A 445 29.00 -53.58 29.43
CA ASP A 445 28.63 -54.75 30.26
C ASP A 445 27.64 -54.40 31.40
N GLY A 446 26.75 -53.44 31.15
CA GLY A 446 25.79 -52.92 32.13
C GLY A 446 26.35 -51.91 33.16
N LEU A 447 27.65 -51.63 33.14
CA LEU A 447 28.31 -50.66 34.00
C LEU A 447 28.49 -49.33 33.29
N MET A 448 28.18 -48.22 33.98
CA MET A 448 28.36 -46.87 33.44
C MET A 448 29.85 -46.55 33.30
N LEU A 449 30.26 -46.08 32.12
CA LEU A 449 31.62 -45.60 31.90
C LEU A 449 31.82 -44.26 32.62
N PRO A 450 32.97 -44.06 33.29
CA PRO A 450 33.25 -42.82 34.00
C PRO A 450 33.32 -41.64 33.03
N SER A 451 32.72 -40.50 33.40
CA SER A 451 32.77 -39.26 32.60
C SER A 451 34.17 -38.65 32.54
N ALA A 452 35.10 -39.11 33.37
CA ALA A 452 36.50 -38.70 33.35
C ALA A 452 37.28 -39.54 32.34
N ASN A 453 38.02 -38.86 31.46
CA ASN A 453 38.89 -39.51 30.48
C ASN A 453 39.93 -40.40 31.17
N THR A 454 40.02 -41.65 30.75
CA THR A 454 41.12 -42.57 31.08
C THR A 454 42.13 -42.59 29.93
N THR A 455 43.17 -43.44 30.04
CA THR A 455 44.14 -43.62 28.95
C THR A 455 43.51 -44.28 27.73
N ASN A 456 42.59 -45.24 27.94
CA ASN A 456 41.98 -46.06 26.91
C ASN A 456 40.56 -45.60 26.49
N VAL A 457 39.89 -44.74 27.25
CA VAL A 457 38.53 -44.26 26.95
C VAL A 457 38.40 -42.76 27.18
N LYS A 458 37.83 -42.04 26.21
CA LYS A 458 37.50 -40.62 26.34
C LYS A 458 36.08 -40.35 25.86
N ILE A 459 35.37 -39.49 26.56
CA ILE A 459 33.99 -39.13 26.23
C ILE A 459 33.92 -37.65 25.92
N TYR A 460 33.38 -37.33 24.75
CA TYR A 460 33.13 -35.97 24.31
C TYR A 460 31.64 -35.77 24.07
N HIS A 461 31.15 -34.57 24.36
CA HIS A 461 29.75 -34.20 24.15
C HIS A 461 29.68 -32.95 23.29
N THR A 462 28.76 -32.94 22.33
CA THR A 462 28.28 -31.76 21.62
C THR A 462 26.80 -31.57 21.95
N PRO A 463 26.18 -30.43 21.59
CA PRO A 463 24.75 -30.22 21.83
C PRO A 463 23.82 -31.25 21.17
N SER A 464 24.28 -31.95 20.12
CA SER A 464 23.47 -32.89 19.32
C SER A 464 24.00 -34.32 19.32
N ALA A 465 25.19 -34.58 19.87
CA ALA A 465 25.81 -35.90 19.83
C ALA A 465 26.78 -36.14 21.00
N SER A 466 27.08 -37.41 21.27
CA SER A 466 28.15 -37.84 22.16
C SER A 466 29.08 -38.78 21.43
N PHE A 467 30.38 -38.66 21.70
CA PHE A 467 31.43 -39.43 21.07
C PHE A 467 32.19 -40.18 22.15
N LEU A 468 32.28 -41.51 21.99
CA LEU A 468 33.09 -42.38 22.81
C LEU A 468 34.33 -42.78 22.01
N GLU A 469 35.48 -42.18 22.35
CA GLU A 469 36.78 -42.57 21.81
C GLU A 469 37.33 -43.74 22.63
N VAL A 470 37.56 -44.87 21.99
CA VAL A 470 38.16 -46.06 22.60
C VAL A 470 39.49 -46.34 21.93
N THR A 471 40.57 -46.42 22.71
CA THR A 471 41.86 -46.97 22.27
C THR A 471 42.00 -48.36 22.88
N PRO A 472 41.75 -49.45 22.12
CA PRO A 472 41.80 -50.79 22.69
C PRO A 472 43.21 -51.14 23.16
N GLU A 473 43.34 -51.60 24.41
CA GLU A 473 44.61 -52.08 24.98
C GLU A 473 44.61 -53.61 25.15
N SER A 474 43.43 -54.24 25.09
CA SER A 474 43.23 -55.68 25.23
C SER A 474 42.03 -56.19 24.44
N GLN A 475 41.93 -57.51 24.25
CA GLN A 475 40.78 -58.14 23.61
C GLN A 475 39.44 -57.85 24.32
N ASN A 476 39.50 -57.58 25.62
CA ASN A 476 38.33 -57.25 26.43
C ASN A 476 37.77 -55.85 26.13
N ASP A 477 38.51 -55.00 25.42
CA ASP A 477 38.04 -53.67 25.04
C ASP A 477 37.09 -53.71 23.83
N PHE A 478 37.13 -54.76 23.02
CA PHE A 478 36.16 -55.00 21.94
C PHE A 478 34.83 -55.53 22.49
N GLY A 479 33.74 -55.32 21.76
CA GLY A 479 32.39 -55.77 22.15
C GLY A 479 31.36 -54.65 22.23
N SER A 480 30.34 -54.86 23.07
CA SER A 480 29.15 -54.01 23.14
C SER A 480 29.35 -52.77 24.02
N TYR A 481 28.95 -51.63 23.47
CA TYR A 481 28.84 -50.35 24.16
C TYR A 481 27.43 -49.82 23.98
N ASN A 482 26.78 -49.43 25.08
CA ASN A 482 25.44 -48.89 25.05
C ASN A 482 25.46 -47.39 25.31
N CYS A 483 24.88 -46.62 24.38
CA CYS A 483 24.60 -45.21 24.58
C CYS A 483 23.17 -45.05 25.09
N THR A 484 22.98 -44.35 26.20
CA THR A 484 21.66 -44.06 26.76
C THR A 484 21.46 -42.55 26.83
N ALA A 485 20.42 -42.07 26.16
CA ALA A 485 20.04 -40.66 26.13
C ALA A 485 18.74 -40.46 26.93
N THR A 486 18.72 -39.49 27.84
CA THR A 486 17.55 -39.20 28.71
C THR A 486 17.19 -37.73 28.68
N ASN A 487 15.90 -37.42 28.52
CA ASN A 487 15.34 -36.10 28.78
C ASN A 487 14.10 -36.20 29.67
N VAL A 488 13.41 -35.08 29.90
CA VAL A 488 12.20 -35.03 30.75
C VAL A 488 11.00 -35.81 30.20
N ILE A 489 11.02 -36.18 28.91
CA ILE A 489 9.94 -36.92 28.25
C ILE A 489 10.20 -38.43 28.30
N GLY A 490 11.46 -38.86 28.20
CA GLY A 490 11.79 -40.27 28.28
C GLY A 490 13.28 -40.57 28.09
N THR A 491 13.55 -41.86 27.97
CA THR A 491 14.89 -42.43 27.83
C THR A 491 14.91 -43.39 26.65
N GLU A 492 15.99 -43.35 25.88
CA GLU A 492 16.26 -44.27 24.76
C GLU A 492 17.69 -44.83 24.89
N SER A 493 17.89 -46.07 24.48
CA SER A 493 19.19 -46.74 24.55
C SER A 493 19.49 -47.47 23.25
N LYS A 494 20.72 -47.33 22.74
CA LYS A 494 21.18 -48.03 21.54
C LYS A 494 22.52 -48.70 21.77
N GLU A 495 22.63 -49.94 21.30
CA GLU A 495 23.85 -50.72 21.30
C GLU A 495 24.73 -50.41 20.07
N PHE A 496 26.03 -50.32 20.32
CA PHE A 496 27.11 -50.11 19.36
C PHE A 496 28.17 -51.19 19.57
N ILE A 497 28.67 -51.79 18.50
CA ILE A 497 29.65 -52.89 18.60
C ILE A 497 31.02 -52.39 18.13
N LEU A 498 32.01 -52.40 19.02
CA LEU A 498 33.41 -52.19 18.66
C LEU A 498 34.01 -53.52 18.21
N VAL A 499 34.39 -53.61 16.95
CA VAL A 499 34.87 -54.83 16.30
C VAL A 499 36.37 -54.73 16.03
N GLN A 500 37.08 -55.81 16.30
CA GLN A 500 38.49 -55.90 15.93
C GLN A 500 38.60 -56.02 14.41
N ALA A 501 39.23 -55.04 13.79
CA ALA A 501 39.55 -55.02 12.37
C ALA A 501 40.46 -56.20 12.05
N ASP A 502 40.35 -56.71 10.83
CA ASP A 502 41.27 -57.69 10.28
C ASP A 502 42.16 -57.10 9.18
N VAL A 503 43.19 -57.84 8.76
CA VAL A 503 43.91 -57.51 7.53
C VAL A 503 43.03 -57.86 6.32
N PRO A 504 43.26 -57.28 5.13
CA PRO A 504 42.44 -57.59 3.96
C PRO A 504 42.59 -59.06 3.54
N SER A 505 41.56 -59.61 2.89
CA SER A 505 41.70 -60.88 2.18
C SER A 505 42.58 -60.73 0.93
N ALA A 506 42.97 -61.86 0.31
CA ALA A 506 43.72 -61.80 -0.95
C ALA A 506 42.90 -61.12 -2.08
N PRO A 507 43.50 -60.21 -2.87
CA PRO A 507 42.90 -59.74 -4.12
C PRO A 507 42.80 -60.89 -5.14
N SER A 508 41.80 -60.83 -6.04
CA SER A 508 41.64 -61.81 -7.11
C SER A 508 42.44 -61.38 -8.33
N MET A 509 43.49 -62.11 -8.70
CA MET A 509 44.24 -61.81 -9.92
C MET A 509 43.48 -62.33 -11.14
N GLU A 510 43.09 -61.42 -12.04
CA GLU A 510 42.30 -61.75 -13.23
C GLU A 510 43.18 -62.09 -14.42
N ARG A 511 44.22 -61.27 -14.65
CA ARG A 511 45.09 -61.42 -15.82
C ARG A 511 46.47 -60.84 -15.59
N VAL A 512 47.48 -61.49 -16.17
CA VAL A 512 48.84 -60.93 -16.30
C VAL A 512 49.16 -60.79 -17.77
N GLU A 513 49.25 -59.56 -18.26
CA GLU A 513 49.61 -59.25 -19.64
C GLU A 513 51.13 -58.99 -19.74
N PRO A 514 51.90 -59.94 -20.31
CA PRO A 514 53.36 -59.81 -20.34
C PRO A 514 53.81 -58.95 -21.51
N TYR A 515 54.74 -58.04 -21.23
CA TYR A 515 55.55 -57.36 -22.22
C TYR A 515 56.98 -57.89 -22.16
N SER A 516 57.88 -57.28 -22.90
CA SER A 516 59.27 -57.70 -23.04
C SER A 516 60.16 -57.27 -21.86
N SER A 517 59.86 -56.15 -21.21
CA SER A 517 60.58 -55.65 -20.01
C SER A 517 59.67 -55.27 -18.82
N SER A 518 58.36 -55.50 -18.96
CA SER A 518 57.35 -55.24 -17.93
C SER A 518 56.21 -56.24 -18.03
N ALA A 519 55.31 -56.24 -17.07
CA ALA A 519 54.03 -56.94 -17.15
C ALA A 519 52.96 -56.12 -16.42
N MET A 520 51.75 -56.09 -16.99
CA MET A 520 50.59 -55.48 -16.36
C MET A 520 49.77 -56.56 -15.66
N VAL A 521 49.50 -56.38 -14.38
CA VAL A 521 48.72 -57.29 -13.53
C VAL A 521 47.37 -56.66 -13.29
N GLU A 522 46.30 -57.27 -13.81
CA GLU A 522 44.91 -56.88 -13.58
C GLU A 522 44.31 -57.74 -12.47
N PHE A 523 43.55 -57.11 -11.58
CA PHE A 523 42.97 -57.75 -10.40
C PHE A 523 41.69 -57.07 -9.93
N ASP A 524 40.84 -57.84 -9.25
CA ASP A 524 39.71 -57.34 -8.48
C ASP A 524 40.11 -57.13 -7.00
N GLU A 525 39.46 -56.18 -6.36
CA GLU A 525 39.66 -55.87 -4.96
C GLU A 525 39.37 -57.08 -4.03
N PRO A 526 40.00 -57.15 -2.85
CA PRO A 526 39.70 -58.14 -1.84
C PRO A 526 38.20 -58.23 -1.49
N ALA A 527 37.68 -59.46 -1.36
CA ALA A 527 36.31 -59.70 -0.90
C ALA A 527 36.02 -59.11 0.51
N SER A 528 37.05 -58.95 1.34
CA SER A 528 36.98 -58.24 2.61
C SER A 528 38.18 -57.33 2.78
N SER A 529 37.93 -56.06 3.14
CA SER A 529 38.97 -55.12 3.54
C SER A 529 39.43 -55.32 4.99
N GLY A 530 38.82 -56.26 5.73
CA GLY A 530 39.02 -56.42 7.17
C GLY A 530 38.27 -55.39 8.02
N GLY A 531 37.29 -54.69 7.45
CA GLY A 531 36.44 -53.72 8.16
C GLY A 531 36.99 -52.30 8.22
N VAL A 532 38.23 -52.08 7.76
CA VAL A 532 38.84 -50.76 7.59
C VAL A 532 39.31 -50.56 6.14
N PRO A 533 39.46 -49.33 5.64
CA PRO A 533 39.78 -49.08 4.23
C PRO A 533 41.14 -49.65 3.79
N ILE A 534 41.21 -50.14 2.55
CA ILE A 534 42.46 -50.53 1.90
C ILE A 534 43.24 -49.25 1.57
N LEU A 535 44.52 -49.21 1.92
CA LEU A 535 45.41 -48.08 1.70
C LEU A 535 46.36 -48.31 0.53
N LYS A 536 46.82 -49.55 0.34
CA LYS A 536 47.81 -49.90 -0.68
C LYS A 536 47.63 -51.32 -1.21
N TYR A 537 48.20 -51.57 -2.37
CA TYR A 537 48.47 -52.90 -2.90
C TYR A 537 49.97 -53.15 -3.00
N LYS A 538 50.39 -54.40 -2.86
CA LYS A 538 51.79 -54.82 -2.96
C LYS A 538 51.92 -55.94 -3.97
N ALA A 539 52.68 -55.71 -5.03
CA ALA A 539 53.08 -56.75 -5.97
C ALA A 539 54.40 -57.36 -5.53
N LYS A 540 54.51 -58.70 -5.61
CA LYS A 540 55.77 -59.42 -5.48
C LYS A 540 56.01 -60.24 -6.74
N TRP A 541 57.20 -60.17 -7.33
CA TRP A 541 57.57 -60.97 -8.50
C TRP A 541 58.97 -61.56 -8.40
N ARG A 542 59.20 -62.71 -9.06
CA ARG A 542 60.52 -63.38 -9.10
C ARG A 542 60.71 -64.21 -10.36
N ILE A 543 61.96 -64.49 -10.72
CA ILE A 543 62.28 -65.62 -11.61
C ILE A 543 62.14 -66.89 -10.78
N ALA A 544 61.54 -67.95 -11.31
CA ALA A 544 61.36 -69.22 -10.58
C ALA A 544 62.69 -69.70 -9.96
N GLY A 545 62.71 -69.92 -8.64
CA GLY A 545 63.90 -70.30 -7.88
C GLY A 545 64.82 -69.15 -7.45
N LYS A 546 64.42 -67.88 -7.64
CA LYS A 546 65.10 -66.69 -7.11
C LYS A 546 64.28 -66.03 -5.98
N ASP A 547 64.88 -65.03 -5.34
CA ASP A 547 64.22 -64.23 -4.32
C ASP A 547 63.12 -63.34 -4.91
N TRP A 548 62.12 -63.01 -4.09
CA TRP A 548 61.04 -62.10 -4.44
C TRP A 548 61.53 -60.65 -4.42
N THR A 549 61.18 -59.91 -5.45
CA THR A 549 61.19 -58.44 -5.48
C THR A 549 59.78 -57.95 -5.18
N ASP A 550 59.63 -56.82 -4.49
CA ASP A 550 58.32 -56.23 -4.24
C ASP A 550 58.24 -54.72 -4.53
N ARG A 551 57.01 -54.23 -4.69
CA ARG A 551 56.67 -52.81 -4.82
C ARG A 551 55.26 -52.57 -4.27
N GLU A 552 55.10 -51.46 -3.56
CA GLU A 552 53.80 -50.96 -3.09
C GLU A 552 53.23 -49.93 -4.07
N TYR A 553 51.91 -49.90 -4.15
CA TYR A 553 51.10 -49.02 -4.99
C TYR A 553 49.99 -48.45 -4.10
N GLU A 554 49.79 -47.13 -4.10
CA GLU A 554 48.71 -46.50 -3.35
C GLU A 554 47.35 -46.97 -3.90
N ALA A 555 46.39 -47.24 -3.01
CA ALA A 555 45.04 -47.59 -3.42
C ALA A 555 44.29 -46.30 -3.83
N GLU A 556 44.02 -46.17 -5.12
CA GLU A 556 43.14 -45.15 -5.67
C GLU A 556 41.77 -45.76 -6.00
N ASP A 557 40.71 -44.94 -6.02
CA ASP A 557 39.36 -45.41 -6.31
C ASP A 557 39.29 -46.03 -7.72
N GLY A 558 38.91 -47.30 -7.80
CA GLY A 558 38.83 -48.06 -9.05
C GLY A 558 40.18 -48.57 -9.59
N LEU A 559 41.25 -48.57 -8.78
CA LEU A 559 42.52 -49.20 -9.18
C LEU A 559 42.34 -50.72 -9.35
N ASN A 560 42.39 -51.17 -10.60
CA ASN A 560 42.21 -52.57 -10.98
C ASN A 560 43.41 -53.17 -11.71
N SER A 561 44.51 -52.41 -11.85
CA SER A 561 45.71 -52.88 -12.51
C SER A 561 46.97 -52.20 -12.01
N ILE A 562 48.09 -52.93 -12.01
CA ILE A 562 49.41 -52.43 -11.65
C ILE A 562 50.46 -52.94 -12.64
N THR A 563 51.43 -52.09 -12.97
CA THR A 563 52.54 -52.47 -13.86
C THR A 563 53.79 -52.77 -13.04
N ILE A 564 54.39 -53.94 -13.28
CA ILE A 564 55.71 -54.32 -12.78
C ILE A 564 56.75 -54.16 -13.90
N ASP A 565 57.87 -53.49 -13.60
CA ASP A 565 58.89 -53.13 -14.59
C ASP A 565 60.25 -53.77 -14.30
N GLY A 566 61.19 -53.62 -15.22
CA GLY A 566 62.57 -54.09 -15.05
C GLY A 566 62.72 -55.61 -15.21
N LEU A 567 61.80 -56.24 -15.92
CA LEU A 567 61.83 -57.66 -16.24
C LEU A 567 62.82 -57.93 -17.38
N LYS A 568 63.35 -59.15 -17.42
CA LYS A 568 64.20 -59.62 -18.52
C LYS A 568 63.34 -60.19 -19.66
N PRO A 569 63.64 -59.91 -20.93
CA PRO A 569 62.94 -60.53 -22.07
C PRO A 569 63.06 -62.06 -22.07
N GLU A 570 62.05 -62.72 -22.66
CA GLU A 570 61.95 -64.19 -22.80
C GLU A 570 62.16 -65.00 -21.52
N THR A 571 61.89 -64.39 -20.36
CA THR A 571 62.16 -64.96 -19.04
C THR A 571 60.84 -65.25 -18.35
N THR A 572 60.72 -66.44 -17.75
CA THR A 572 59.55 -66.83 -16.96
C THR A 572 59.63 -66.25 -15.55
N TYR A 573 58.58 -65.55 -15.14
CA TYR A 573 58.39 -64.96 -13.82
C TYR A 573 57.15 -65.55 -13.13
N GLU A 574 57.16 -65.51 -11.80
CA GLU A 574 55.98 -65.69 -10.96
C GLU A 574 55.64 -64.33 -10.34
N VAL A 575 54.35 -63.98 -10.25
CA VAL A 575 53.85 -62.77 -9.60
C VAL A 575 52.70 -63.09 -8.64
N LYS A 576 52.64 -62.36 -7.53
CA LYS A 576 51.50 -62.38 -6.60
C LYS A 576 51.22 -60.99 -6.06
N ILE A 577 49.99 -60.75 -5.63
CA ILE A 577 49.53 -59.45 -5.13
C ILE A 577 48.88 -59.60 -3.75
N SER A 578 49.01 -58.59 -2.89
CA SER A 578 48.31 -58.50 -1.60
C SER A 578 47.83 -57.07 -1.35
N ALA A 579 46.76 -56.91 -0.59
CA ALA A 579 46.28 -55.59 -0.14
C ALA A 579 46.78 -55.26 1.27
N ILE A 580 46.89 -53.97 1.58
CA ILE A 580 47.37 -53.45 2.87
C ILE A 580 46.33 -52.44 3.37
N ASN A 581 45.83 -52.62 4.58
CA ASN A 581 44.98 -51.65 5.27
C ASN A 581 45.71 -51.06 6.49
N GLY A 582 45.01 -50.26 7.30
CA GLY A 582 45.58 -49.66 8.51
C GLY A 582 46.12 -50.65 9.56
N LYS A 583 45.62 -51.89 9.58
CA LYS A 583 46.10 -52.96 10.47
C LYS A 583 47.37 -53.62 9.92
N GLY A 584 47.47 -53.83 8.61
CA GLY A 584 48.65 -54.42 7.98
C GLY A 584 48.43 -55.06 6.61
N GLU A 585 49.45 -55.77 6.14
CA GLU A 585 49.45 -56.54 4.88
C GLU A 585 48.59 -57.81 5.03
N GLY A 586 47.64 -57.97 4.12
CA GLY A 586 46.74 -59.12 4.03
C GLY A 586 47.36 -60.34 3.34
N GLU A 587 46.54 -61.36 3.13
CA GLU A 587 46.97 -62.55 2.41
C GLU A 587 47.34 -62.21 0.94
N SER A 588 48.35 -62.90 0.41
CA SER A 588 48.69 -62.77 -1.02
C SER A 588 47.81 -63.69 -1.85
N SER A 589 47.50 -63.27 -3.07
CA SER A 589 47.00 -64.14 -4.12
C SER A 589 47.95 -65.34 -4.33
N PRO A 590 47.43 -66.47 -4.84
CA PRO A 590 48.29 -67.51 -5.40
C PRO A 590 49.28 -66.92 -6.43
N PRO A 591 50.53 -67.41 -6.52
CA PRO A 591 51.47 -66.98 -7.55
C PRO A 591 51.02 -67.39 -8.95
N GLU A 592 50.97 -66.43 -9.88
CA GLU A 592 50.67 -66.63 -11.30
C GLU A 592 51.96 -66.63 -12.12
N SER A 593 52.12 -67.60 -13.03
CA SER A 593 53.32 -67.72 -13.88
C SER A 593 53.09 -67.07 -15.24
N PHE A 594 54.01 -66.21 -15.69
CA PHE A 594 53.98 -65.62 -17.01
C PHE A 594 55.38 -65.58 -17.64
N LYS A 595 55.45 -65.52 -18.98
CA LYS A 595 56.72 -65.40 -19.70
C LYS A 595 56.74 -64.07 -20.45
N THR A 596 57.77 -63.26 -20.22
CA THR A 596 57.97 -62.01 -20.95
C THR A 596 58.19 -62.27 -22.45
N GLN A 597 57.76 -61.32 -23.26
CA GLN A 597 57.83 -61.41 -24.72
C GLN A 597 59.27 -61.21 -25.22
N PRO A 598 59.61 -61.71 -26.44
CA PRO A 598 60.89 -61.38 -27.07
C PRO A 598 60.97 -59.89 -27.39
N VAL A 599 62.21 -59.37 -27.46
CA VAL A 599 62.45 -58.01 -27.93
C VAL A 599 62.08 -57.91 -29.41
N ARG A 600 61.21 -56.96 -29.74
CA ARG A 600 60.80 -56.59 -31.09
C ARG A 600 61.46 -55.28 -31.52
N GLU A 601 61.32 -54.90 -32.78
CA GLU A 601 61.76 -53.58 -33.25
C GLU A 601 60.92 -52.47 -32.59
N PRO A 602 61.49 -51.28 -32.35
CA PRO A 602 60.75 -50.16 -31.77
C PRO A 602 59.62 -49.73 -32.70
N ASN A 603 58.58 -49.12 -32.12
CA ASN A 603 57.59 -48.43 -32.93
C ASN A 603 58.19 -47.14 -33.56
N PRO A 604 57.71 -46.72 -34.75
CA PRO A 604 58.22 -45.53 -35.44
C PRO A 604 58.11 -44.27 -34.58
N PRO A 605 59.18 -43.45 -34.47
CA PRO A 605 59.10 -42.18 -33.76
C PRO A 605 58.07 -41.26 -34.39
N LYS A 606 57.27 -40.58 -33.57
CA LYS A 606 56.32 -39.55 -34.04
C LYS A 606 57.03 -38.20 -34.13
N LEU A 607 57.01 -37.56 -35.31
CA LEU A 607 57.83 -36.37 -35.60
C LEU A 607 57.04 -35.05 -35.59
N GLU A 608 57.72 -33.98 -35.18
CA GLU A 608 57.27 -32.60 -35.28
C GLU A 608 58.43 -31.71 -35.76
N ALA A 609 58.16 -30.68 -36.57
CA ALA A 609 59.19 -29.77 -37.09
C ALA A 609 58.86 -28.32 -36.77
N LYS A 610 59.88 -27.55 -36.40
CA LYS A 610 59.80 -26.13 -36.07
C LYS A 610 60.89 -25.34 -36.80
N THR A 611 60.47 -24.39 -37.62
CA THR A 611 61.36 -23.46 -38.33
C THR A 611 62.13 -22.58 -37.34
N LEU A 612 63.45 -22.43 -37.53
CA LEU A 612 64.29 -21.54 -36.73
C LEU A 612 64.36 -20.13 -37.33
N SER A 613 64.78 -19.13 -36.53
CA SER A 613 64.76 -17.70 -36.88
C SER A 613 65.58 -17.33 -38.12
N THR A 614 66.55 -18.16 -38.50
CA THR A 614 67.37 -18.02 -39.70
C THR A 614 66.62 -18.33 -40.99
N GLY A 615 65.54 -19.12 -40.94
CA GLY A 615 64.65 -19.44 -42.07
C GLY A 615 65.15 -20.50 -43.06
N ASN A 616 66.46 -20.81 -43.04
CA ASN A 616 67.11 -21.89 -43.80
C ASN A 616 67.61 -23.05 -42.90
N GLU A 617 67.10 -23.13 -41.67
CA GLU A 617 67.36 -24.21 -40.72
C GLU A 617 66.04 -24.73 -40.13
N MET A 618 65.99 -26.03 -39.81
CA MET A 618 64.80 -26.69 -39.28
C MET A 618 65.14 -27.56 -38.07
N LYS A 619 64.42 -27.37 -36.95
CA LYS A 619 64.51 -28.26 -35.78
C LYS A 619 63.43 -29.35 -35.89
N VAL A 620 63.85 -30.61 -35.94
CA VAL A 620 62.95 -31.78 -35.98
C VAL A 620 63.01 -32.48 -34.64
N HIS A 621 61.87 -32.59 -33.96
CA HIS A 621 61.69 -33.23 -32.65
C HIS A 621 60.90 -34.54 -32.80
N TRP A 622 61.11 -35.52 -31.92
CA TRP A 622 60.33 -36.75 -31.88
C TRP A 622 59.97 -37.22 -30.48
N ILE A 623 58.79 -37.83 -30.38
CA ILE A 623 58.30 -38.46 -29.15
C ILE A 623 58.66 -39.94 -29.16
N LYS A 624 59.38 -40.40 -28.13
CA LYS A 624 59.69 -41.82 -27.92
C LYS A 624 58.38 -42.63 -27.89
N GLN A 625 58.31 -43.68 -28.70
CA GLN A 625 57.22 -44.67 -28.68
C GLN A 625 57.69 -45.95 -27.97
N ASP A 626 56.84 -46.98 -27.93
CA ASP A 626 57.20 -48.30 -27.44
C ASP A 626 58.54 -48.75 -28.07
N ASP A 627 59.53 -49.02 -27.22
CA ASP A 627 60.89 -49.37 -27.63
C ASP A 627 61.04 -50.84 -28.03
N GLY A 628 59.94 -51.59 -28.06
CA GLY A 628 59.92 -52.99 -28.43
C GLY A 628 60.56 -53.90 -27.38
N GLY A 629 60.81 -53.41 -26.16
CA GLY A 629 61.36 -54.22 -25.06
C GLY A 629 62.85 -54.15 -24.83
N SER A 630 63.54 -53.30 -25.58
CA SER A 630 64.96 -53.04 -25.42
C SER A 630 65.17 -51.54 -25.51
N PRO A 631 66.03 -50.96 -24.67
CA PRO A 631 66.39 -49.55 -24.80
C PRO A 631 66.82 -49.21 -26.23
N ILE A 632 66.33 -48.07 -26.73
CA ILE A 632 66.79 -47.50 -27.99
C ILE A 632 68.28 -47.23 -27.86
N LYS A 633 69.08 -47.69 -28.82
CA LYS A 633 70.52 -47.45 -28.87
C LYS A 633 70.82 -46.09 -29.48
N LEU A 634 70.12 -45.75 -30.56
CA LEU A 634 70.33 -44.54 -31.33
C LEU A 634 69.11 -44.22 -32.21
N TYR A 635 69.07 -42.98 -32.71
CA TYR A 635 68.17 -42.53 -33.76
C TYR A 635 68.96 -42.23 -35.04
N LEU A 636 68.41 -42.63 -36.18
CA LEU A 636 68.96 -42.42 -37.52
C LEU A 636 68.09 -41.40 -38.23
N VAL A 637 68.65 -40.24 -38.58
CA VAL A 637 67.93 -39.19 -39.30
C VAL A 637 68.43 -39.10 -40.73
N ARG A 638 67.50 -39.09 -41.69
CA ARG A 638 67.78 -38.83 -43.11
C ARG A 638 66.86 -37.73 -43.60
N TYR A 639 67.35 -36.88 -44.48
CA TYR A 639 66.53 -35.84 -45.11
C TYR A 639 66.93 -35.61 -46.58
N LYS A 640 65.96 -35.23 -47.40
CA LYS A 640 66.18 -34.85 -48.81
C LYS A 640 65.25 -33.73 -49.21
N ALA A 641 65.66 -32.92 -50.17
CA ALA A 641 64.73 -32.03 -50.85
C ALA A 641 63.79 -32.90 -51.71
N LYS A 642 62.47 -32.67 -51.67
CA LYS A 642 61.49 -33.51 -52.38
C LYS A 642 61.69 -33.54 -53.89
N ASN A 643 62.27 -32.48 -54.45
CA ASN A 643 62.62 -32.38 -55.87
C ASN A 643 63.89 -33.16 -56.25
N ARG A 644 64.61 -33.76 -55.28
CA ARG A 644 65.78 -34.60 -55.53
C ARG A 644 65.53 -36.04 -55.10
N GLN A 645 66.18 -36.98 -55.79
CA GLN A 645 66.13 -38.41 -55.44
C GLN A 645 67.12 -38.76 -54.32
N ASP A 646 68.26 -38.07 -54.26
CA ASP A 646 69.34 -38.40 -53.35
C ASP A 646 69.10 -37.87 -51.92
N TRP A 647 69.25 -38.77 -50.94
CA TRP A 647 69.26 -38.42 -49.53
C TRP A 647 70.57 -37.75 -49.13
N LYS A 648 70.49 -36.78 -48.22
CA LYS A 648 71.67 -36.26 -47.52
C LYS A 648 72.28 -37.35 -46.62
N PRO A 649 73.56 -37.24 -46.26
CA PRO A 649 74.21 -38.21 -45.37
C PRO A 649 73.41 -38.45 -44.08
N GLU A 650 73.29 -39.70 -43.67
CA GLU A 650 72.57 -40.12 -42.47
C GLU A 650 73.23 -39.54 -41.20
N ILE A 651 72.43 -38.91 -40.34
CA ILE A 651 72.85 -38.39 -39.05
C ILE A 651 72.52 -39.44 -37.98
N ARG A 652 73.48 -39.81 -37.13
CA ARG A 652 73.30 -40.78 -36.05
C ARG A 652 73.32 -40.07 -34.70
N LEU A 653 72.28 -40.23 -33.91
CA LEU A 653 72.11 -39.57 -32.61
C LEU A 653 71.97 -40.62 -31.49
N PRO A 654 72.65 -40.45 -30.35
CA PRO A 654 72.61 -41.44 -29.27
C PRO A 654 71.24 -41.56 -28.60
N ASN A 655 71.04 -42.62 -27.82
CA ASN A 655 69.88 -42.78 -26.94
C ASN A 655 69.63 -41.52 -26.08
N GLY A 656 68.36 -41.21 -25.83
CA GLY A 656 67.94 -39.99 -25.12
C GLY A 656 67.92 -38.73 -25.96
N SER A 657 68.34 -38.77 -27.23
CA SER A 657 68.14 -37.66 -28.16
C SER A 657 66.65 -37.53 -28.52
N GLU A 658 66.13 -36.31 -28.45
CA GLU A 658 64.73 -35.99 -28.74
C GLU A 658 64.57 -35.10 -29.98
N TYR A 659 65.66 -34.53 -30.50
CA TYR A 659 65.62 -33.67 -31.67
C TYR A 659 66.95 -33.61 -32.45
N VAL A 660 66.88 -33.05 -33.66
CA VAL A 660 68.02 -32.67 -34.51
C VAL A 660 67.77 -31.32 -35.16
N VAL A 661 68.83 -30.55 -35.42
CA VAL A 661 68.75 -29.31 -36.21
C VAL A 661 69.40 -29.55 -37.57
N LEU A 662 68.60 -29.40 -38.63
CA LEU A 662 69.05 -29.48 -40.01
C LEU A 662 69.43 -28.09 -40.50
N GLN A 663 70.68 -27.91 -40.93
CA GLN A 663 71.24 -26.61 -41.32
C GLN A 663 71.60 -26.57 -42.81
N GLY A 664 71.78 -25.36 -43.35
CA GLY A 664 72.22 -25.14 -44.74
C GLY A 664 71.20 -25.62 -45.77
N LEU A 665 69.91 -25.46 -45.48
CA LEU A 665 68.83 -25.87 -46.37
C LEU A 665 68.61 -24.82 -47.47
N GLU A 666 68.19 -25.27 -48.65
CA GLU A 666 67.84 -24.37 -49.75
C GLU A 666 66.57 -23.59 -49.39
N TRP A 667 66.55 -22.28 -49.71
CA TRP A 667 65.40 -21.41 -49.43
C TRP A 667 64.18 -21.78 -50.26
N ASN A 668 62.99 -21.63 -49.68
CA ASN A 668 61.70 -21.95 -50.29
C ASN A 668 61.59 -23.38 -50.88
N THR A 669 62.36 -24.32 -50.34
CA THR A 669 62.44 -25.70 -50.82
C THR A 669 61.72 -26.63 -49.84
N GLU A 670 60.95 -27.56 -50.38
CA GLU A 670 60.26 -28.58 -49.61
C GLU A 670 61.18 -29.77 -49.35
N TYR A 671 61.32 -30.13 -48.07
CA TYR A 671 62.13 -31.23 -47.60
C TYR A 671 61.24 -32.33 -47.01
N GLU A 672 61.70 -33.56 -47.15
CA GLU A 672 61.20 -34.73 -46.43
C GLU A 672 62.28 -35.20 -45.45
N VAL A 673 61.90 -35.36 -44.19
CA VAL A 673 62.76 -35.92 -43.13
C VAL A 673 62.19 -37.24 -42.65
N SER A 674 63.08 -38.18 -42.38
CA SER A 674 62.80 -39.47 -41.79
C SER A 674 63.65 -39.68 -40.53
N VAL A 675 63.03 -40.15 -39.45
CA VAL A 675 63.73 -40.58 -38.23
C VAL A 675 63.35 -42.01 -37.91
N ILE A 676 64.36 -42.83 -37.68
CA ILE A 676 64.25 -44.26 -37.37
C ILE A 676 64.87 -44.49 -36.00
N ALA A 677 64.18 -45.19 -35.10
CA ALA A 677 64.77 -45.63 -33.84
C ALA A 677 65.38 -47.03 -33.99
N GLU A 678 66.55 -47.26 -33.41
CA GLU A 678 67.23 -48.56 -33.47
C GLU A 678 67.45 -49.09 -32.06
N ASN A 679 66.94 -50.29 -31.76
CA ASN A 679 67.21 -51.00 -30.49
C ASN A 679 68.15 -52.19 -30.74
N GLN A 680 68.25 -53.13 -29.79
CA GLN A 680 69.08 -54.32 -29.98
C GLN A 680 68.57 -55.27 -31.07
N ARG A 681 67.26 -55.31 -31.33
CA ARG A 681 66.66 -56.19 -32.32
C ARG A 681 66.83 -55.65 -33.74
N GLY A 682 66.61 -54.36 -33.92
CA GLY A 682 66.62 -53.75 -35.25
C GLY A 682 66.09 -52.33 -35.25
N ARG A 683 65.76 -51.87 -36.44
CA ARG A 683 65.31 -50.52 -36.73
C ARG A 683 63.79 -50.49 -36.82
N SER A 684 63.17 -49.45 -36.29
CA SER A 684 61.75 -49.19 -36.49
C SER A 684 61.46 -48.92 -37.97
N ASP A 685 60.19 -49.01 -38.37
CA ASP A 685 59.75 -48.31 -39.57
C ASP A 685 60.05 -46.79 -39.43
N PRO A 686 60.30 -46.08 -40.54
CA PRO A 686 60.62 -44.67 -40.49
C PRO A 686 59.42 -43.82 -40.08
N GLY A 687 59.58 -43.00 -39.05
CA GLY A 687 58.74 -41.82 -38.87
C GLY A 687 59.10 -40.81 -39.95
N THR A 688 58.12 -40.25 -40.67
CA THR A 688 58.37 -39.27 -41.75
C THR A 688 57.57 -37.99 -41.54
N LEU A 689 58.16 -36.87 -41.97
CA LEU A 689 57.54 -35.55 -41.93
C LEU A 689 58.03 -34.72 -43.11
N SER A 690 57.15 -33.90 -43.68
CA SER A 690 57.50 -32.93 -44.71
C SER A 690 57.43 -31.52 -44.16
N PHE A 691 58.36 -30.66 -44.55
CA PHE A 691 58.37 -29.24 -44.20
C PHE A 691 58.92 -28.40 -45.36
N ARG A 692 58.64 -27.09 -45.35
CA ARG A 692 59.18 -26.13 -46.33
C ARG A 692 59.97 -25.05 -45.62
N THR A 693 61.15 -24.72 -46.15
CA THR A 693 61.97 -23.60 -45.66
C THR A 693 61.34 -22.27 -46.05
N LEU A 694 61.70 -21.19 -45.33
CA LEU A 694 61.19 -19.87 -45.66
C LEU A 694 61.78 -19.36 -46.99
N PRO A 695 61.15 -18.40 -47.67
CA PRO A 695 61.77 -17.66 -48.75
C PRO A 695 63.05 -16.96 -48.30
N GLU A 696 63.99 -16.78 -49.23
CA GLU A 696 65.22 -16.03 -48.95
C GLU A 696 64.89 -14.58 -48.56
N PRO A 697 65.40 -14.05 -47.43
CA PRO A 697 65.10 -12.70 -47.01
C PRO A 697 65.56 -11.67 -48.04
N THR A 698 64.63 -10.87 -48.59
CA THR A 698 64.97 -9.73 -49.44
C THR A 698 65.53 -8.58 -48.59
N ALA A 699 66.67 -8.01 -48.98
CA ALA A 699 67.22 -6.83 -48.32
C ALA A 699 66.26 -5.63 -48.51
N ILE A 700 65.79 -5.06 -47.40
CA ILE A 700 64.94 -3.86 -47.38
C ILE A 700 65.84 -2.63 -47.65
N PRO A 701 65.51 -1.72 -48.59
CA PRO A 701 66.23 -0.47 -48.74
C PRO A 701 66.07 0.40 -47.49
N ALA A 702 67.19 0.88 -46.95
CA ALA A 702 67.21 1.76 -45.79
C ALA A 702 66.67 3.16 -46.18
N THR A 703 65.43 3.48 -45.78
CA THR A 703 64.97 4.82 -45.38
C THR A 703 63.48 4.76 -45.07
N LEU A 704 63.12 4.85 -43.78
CA LEU A 704 62.02 5.69 -43.31
C LEU A 704 62.07 5.78 -41.80
N GLY A 705 62.11 7.03 -41.34
CA GLY A 705 62.40 7.45 -39.98
C GLY A 705 61.27 7.23 -39.00
N CYS A 706 61.72 7.27 -37.75
CA CYS A 706 60.99 7.20 -36.50
C CYS A 706 59.86 8.23 -36.40
N SER A 707 58.62 7.80 -36.12
CA SER A 707 57.78 8.38 -35.05
C SER A 707 56.50 7.56 -34.84
N SER A 708 56.14 7.37 -33.56
CA SER A 708 54.89 6.81 -33.01
C SER A 708 54.72 5.28 -32.97
N VAL A 709 55.58 4.61 -32.20
CA VAL A 709 55.11 3.50 -31.36
C VAL A 709 54.40 4.13 -30.17
N THR A 710 53.07 4.14 -30.19
CA THR A 710 52.20 4.28 -29.02
C THR A 710 50.80 4.04 -29.54
N TYR A 711 50.24 2.85 -29.32
CA TYR A 711 48.80 2.52 -29.24
C TYR A 711 48.51 1.01 -29.37
N ALA A 712 49.48 0.16 -29.78
CA ALA A 712 49.23 -1.28 -30.00
C ALA A 712 49.70 -2.23 -28.88
N LEU A 713 50.46 -1.75 -27.87
CA LEU A 713 51.03 -2.61 -26.82
C LEU A 713 50.22 -2.66 -25.52
N VAL A 714 49.15 -1.86 -25.38
CA VAL A 714 48.31 -1.83 -24.16
C VAL A 714 47.05 -2.71 -24.29
N THR A 715 46.66 -3.10 -25.50
CA THR A 715 45.47 -3.95 -25.75
C THR A 715 45.73 -5.46 -25.71
N LEU A 716 46.98 -5.93 -25.63
CA LEU A 716 47.32 -7.36 -25.65
C LEU A 716 47.61 -7.97 -24.26
N MET A 717 47.77 -7.16 -23.21
CA MET A 717 48.00 -7.69 -21.85
C MET A 717 46.72 -7.85 -21.00
N PHE A 718 45.58 -7.30 -21.43
CA PHE A 718 44.31 -7.43 -20.69
C PHE A 718 43.47 -8.67 -21.08
N SER A 719 43.79 -9.38 -22.17
CA SER A 719 43.03 -10.57 -22.61
C SER A 719 43.54 -11.91 -22.06
N MET A 720 44.68 -11.94 -21.38
CA MET A 720 45.25 -13.17 -20.81
C MET A 720 44.94 -13.39 -19.32
N LEU A 721 44.42 -12.39 -18.59
CA LEU A 721 44.17 -12.53 -17.15
C LEU A 721 42.76 -13.05 -16.80
N THR A 722 41.85 -13.16 -17.77
CA THR A 722 40.46 -13.63 -17.56
C THR A 722 40.24 -15.12 -17.85
N LEU A 723 41.30 -15.88 -18.19
CA LEU A 723 41.21 -17.30 -18.56
C LEU A 723 41.86 -18.27 -17.55
N LEU A 724 42.24 -17.79 -16.36
CA LEU A 724 42.91 -18.59 -15.31
C LEU A 724 42.14 -18.69 -13.99
N VAL A 725 40.85 -18.32 -13.97
CA VAL A 725 39.92 -18.57 -12.86
C VAL A 725 38.69 -19.28 -13.42
N LEU A 726 38.85 -20.55 -13.79
CA LEU A 726 37.84 -21.60 -13.96
C LEU A 726 38.50 -22.81 -14.65
N SER A 727 39.28 -23.57 -13.86
CA SER A 727 39.58 -24.99 -14.07
C SER A 727 40.08 -25.57 -12.77
#